data_AF-A0A8T0XM72-F1
#
_entry.id   AF-A0A8T0XM72-F1
#
_cell.length_a   1.000
_cell.length_b   1.000
_cell.length_c   1.000
_cell.angle_alpha   90.00
_cell.angle_beta   90.00
_cell.angle_gamma   90.00
#
_symmetry.space_group_name_H-M   'P 1'
#
loop_
_entity.id
_entity.type
_entity.pdbx_description
1 polymer ?
#
loop_
_entity_poly.entity_id
_entity_poly.type
_entity_poly.pdbx_seq_one_letter_code
_entity_poly.pdbx_strand_id
1 'polypeptide(L)'
;MPLSSTSTSSPAAGAAAAAAALRSASRPRRAATHYAYQVNRIAVAVRSFVAFNAQVLFRQRLSFLAASQAQHMKCSRPLISSVVKGVKSDITNGDNGTEPARELLERLFAKTKSLDPSASQDRELSMSIEVLKTEFEAALSILRKKERDLWDAEKKVSVDRSRLNQTKQDLDQREEDIIKAYSRQHEMEKALMRASRDLSLQVRQINNLKLLVEEQDKKIVSSQAALSKKVIEVDKLKQDMLKKTEEANLMRSEIESKEQELLVANRALARQEATIRELQNEIERKETEVARSNELRKANEEKLKVVERELEKQNLGWIAAQQELKKLAQMASKDKDNIKDTIDDFKRVRSLLDAVRSELMASKEAFTFSRRQIEDQAAQLSKQVQELTDQKALLISYTQNLEAAQLEIQGKTNELSAVQSRCSELESQLLEEMKKVESLEAMLTKERESLEQKTKEVELLQEELAQKENGYLNSQKLVEVKESELLEARHEVEDLKLKVDSIQFAVQEKDLELLETQRRLDEVNNEVVELQQMINTKEDQLVQVISELQDKEQRIQLMQDELDKMRLGRSQAESVVQKIVKLTGNLIGSVEGEEFDIYNLLDDEILSTGTALESNLHKHNQLEADIGMLKESLEQKDTDLKAAYKALDTKDLELKAVLRRLDVRDKELDKLEELSIDPNDARRMSSLADEATKDNNVEEVELRRHEIESVEGEALAASTMLKKLADITKAFLRSGRTDSGTNLLAPRNANISEGASKMEPKKKMNVILEAKREIVGLFSLTEELVASAGINDAEEP
;
A
#
# COMPACT_ATOMS: atom_id res chain seq x y z
N MET A 1 -101.40 14.42 50.14
CA MET A 1 -101.20 12.96 49.92
C MET A 1 -99.77 12.72 49.42
N PRO A 2 -99.16 11.55 49.68
CA PRO A 2 -98.04 11.60 50.62
C PRO A 2 -96.79 10.73 50.29
N LEU A 3 -95.66 11.05 50.97
CA LEU A 3 -94.63 10.11 51.48
C LEU A 3 -93.75 9.36 50.43
N SER A 4 -92.46 9.02 50.66
CA SER A 4 -91.54 9.13 51.82
C SER A 4 -90.05 9.21 51.38
N SER A 5 -89.14 9.57 52.31
CA SER A 5 -87.80 8.97 52.60
C SER A 5 -86.72 8.79 51.50
N THR A 6 -85.41 9.00 51.71
CA THR A 6 -84.60 9.41 52.89
C THR A 6 -83.17 9.80 52.46
N SER A 7 -82.44 10.55 53.32
CA SER A 7 -80.96 10.68 53.48
C SER A 7 -80.05 10.61 52.23
N THR A 8 -79.32 11.64 51.78
CA THR A 8 -78.37 12.60 52.43
C THR A 8 -77.02 12.03 52.92
N SER A 9 -75.98 12.84 52.72
CA SER A 9 -74.60 12.82 53.31
C SER A 9 -73.64 11.65 53.02
N SER A 10 -72.74 11.90 52.04
CA SER A 10 -71.29 11.66 52.17
C SER A 10 -70.68 12.61 53.24
N PRO A 11 -69.36 12.58 53.60
CA PRO A 11 -68.25 11.76 53.08
C PRO A 11 -67.37 11.09 54.16
N ALA A 12 -66.37 10.28 53.74
CA ALA A 12 -65.05 10.17 54.39
C ALA A 12 -64.13 9.21 53.61
N ALA A 13 -63.11 9.71 52.92
CA ALA A 13 -62.02 8.88 52.41
C ALA A 13 -60.75 9.16 53.25
N GLY A 14 -60.32 8.21 54.07
CA GLY A 14 -59.06 8.32 54.82
C GLY A 14 -58.95 7.48 56.08
N ALA A 15 -58.45 6.24 55.96
CA ALA A 15 -57.70 5.48 56.99
C ALA A 15 -57.35 4.04 56.53
N ALA A 16 -56.57 3.85 55.45
CA ALA A 16 -56.20 2.51 54.97
C ALA A 16 -54.78 2.38 54.33
N ALA A 17 -53.89 3.34 54.58
CA ALA A 17 -52.60 3.47 53.88
C ALA A 17 -51.37 2.92 54.63
N ALA A 18 -51.54 2.04 55.63
CA ALA A 18 -50.48 1.65 56.56
C ALA A 18 -50.21 0.13 56.70
N ALA A 19 -50.80 -0.72 55.85
CA ALA A 19 -50.80 -2.18 56.05
C ALA A 19 -50.36 -3.03 54.82
N ALA A 20 -49.64 -2.44 53.85
CA ALA A 20 -49.29 -3.11 52.59
C ALA A 20 -47.77 -3.34 52.36
N ALA A 21 -46.91 -3.00 53.34
CA ALA A 21 -45.45 -2.92 53.14
C ALA A 21 -44.64 -4.20 53.44
N LEU A 22 -45.28 -5.31 53.84
CA LEU A 22 -44.58 -6.41 54.54
C LEU A 22 -44.96 -7.85 54.09
N ARG A 23 -45.10 -8.12 52.78
CA ARG A 23 -45.30 -9.51 52.30
C ARG A 23 -44.88 -9.86 50.86
N SER A 24 -43.71 -9.41 50.40
CA SER A 24 -43.12 -9.85 49.11
C SER A 24 -41.63 -10.28 49.18
N ALA A 25 -40.98 -10.18 50.35
CA ALA A 25 -39.56 -10.43 50.51
C ALA A 25 -39.19 -11.92 50.70
N SER A 26 -39.37 -12.78 49.67
CA SER A 26 -38.64 -14.06 49.62
C SER A 26 -38.43 -14.65 48.21
N ARG A 27 -37.20 -15.13 47.97
CA ARG A 27 -36.74 -16.01 46.86
C ARG A 27 -36.87 -15.52 45.40
N PRO A 28 -35.70 -15.20 44.81
CA PRO A 28 -35.33 -15.72 43.48
C PRO A 28 -34.07 -16.62 43.51
N ARG A 29 -33.84 -17.41 44.58
CA ARG A 29 -32.63 -18.26 44.75
C ARG A 29 -32.54 -19.53 43.89
N ARG A 30 -33.43 -19.75 42.91
CA ARG A 30 -33.38 -20.90 41.96
C ARG A 30 -33.02 -20.52 40.51
N ALA A 31 -33.19 -19.27 40.10
CA ALA A 31 -32.85 -18.85 38.73
C ALA A 31 -31.32 -18.68 38.56
N ALA A 32 -30.69 -17.97 39.51
CA ALA A 32 -29.25 -17.69 39.49
C ALA A 32 -28.38 -18.98 39.49
N THR A 33 -28.80 -20.02 40.23
CA THR A 33 -28.10 -21.30 40.23
C THR A 33 -28.22 -22.05 38.91
N HIS A 34 -29.37 -21.99 38.24
CA HIS A 34 -29.54 -22.62 36.92
C HIS A 34 -28.69 -21.94 35.85
N TYR A 35 -28.66 -20.60 35.84
CA TYR A 35 -27.82 -19.81 34.92
C TYR A 35 -26.32 -20.06 35.17
N ALA A 36 -25.89 -20.05 36.44
CA ALA A 36 -24.51 -20.38 36.81
C ALA A 36 -24.12 -21.81 36.40
N TYR A 37 -25.03 -22.78 36.50
CA TYR A 37 -24.79 -24.17 36.08
C TYR A 37 -24.69 -24.29 34.55
N GLN A 38 -25.52 -23.56 33.79
CA GLN A 38 -25.42 -23.48 32.33
C GLN A 38 -24.11 -22.83 31.87
N VAL A 39 -23.73 -21.69 32.47
CA VAL A 39 -22.46 -21.00 32.15
C VAL A 39 -21.26 -21.88 32.50
N ASN A 40 -21.25 -22.57 33.65
CA ASN A 40 -20.18 -23.53 33.97
C ASN A 40 -20.16 -24.71 32.98
N ARG A 41 -21.32 -25.25 32.59
CA ARG A 41 -21.38 -26.36 31.62
C ARG A 41 -20.88 -25.94 30.23
N ILE A 42 -21.14 -24.71 29.81
CA ILE A 42 -20.59 -24.14 28.57
C ILE A 42 -19.08 -23.88 28.72
N ALA A 43 -18.63 -23.30 29.83
CA ALA A 43 -17.20 -23.06 30.09
C ALA A 43 -16.39 -24.38 30.16
N VAL A 44 -16.96 -25.43 30.73
CA VAL A 44 -16.38 -26.79 30.73
C VAL A 44 -16.40 -27.37 29.32
N ALA A 45 -17.49 -27.26 28.55
CA ALA A 45 -17.54 -27.73 27.17
C ALA A 45 -16.50 -27.02 26.27
N VAL A 46 -16.35 -25.70 26.41
CA VAL A 46 -15.33 -24.91 25.69
C VAL A 46 -13.92 -25.31 26.14
N ARG A 47 -13.66 -25.46 27.45
CA ARG A 47 -12.37 -25.96 27.94
C ARG A 47 -12.04 -27.37 27.43
N SER A 48 -13.02 -28.28 27.40
CA SER A 48 -12.86 -29.62 26.85
C SER A 48 -12.64 -29.60 25.33
N PHE A 49 -13.31 -28.73 24.58
CA PHE A 49 -13.11 -28.58 23.13
C PHE A 49 -11.75 -27.97 22.80
N VAL A 50 -11.32 -26.94 23.54
CA VAL A 50 -9.97 -26.35 23.41
C VAL A 50 -8.91 -27.36 23.82
N ALA A 51 -9.08 -28.10 24.91
CA ALA A 51 -8.16 -29.16 25.33
C ALA A 51 -8.10 -30.31 24.32
N PHE A 52 -9.23 -30.74 23.76
CA PHE A 52 -9.29 -31.77 22.72
C PHE A 52 -8.56 -31.32 21.45
N ASN A 53 -8.84 -30.13 20.94
CA ASN A 53 -8.16 -29.59 19.76
C ASN A 53 -6.66 -29.36 20.04
N ALA A 54 -6.28 -28.86 21.20
CA ALA A 54 -4.87 -28.75 21.61
C ALA A 54 -4.20 -30.13 21.68
N GLN A 55 -4.87 -31.16 22.19
CA GLN A 55 -4.34 -32.52 22.30
C GLN A 55 -4.28 -33.24 20.94
N VAL A 56 -5.21 -32.98 20.03
CA VAL A 56 -5.18 -33.44 18.63
C VAL A 56 -4.03 -32.78 17.87
N LEU A 57 -3.89 -31.45 17.95
CA LEU A 57 -2.78 -30.70 17.32
C LEU A 57 -1.43 -31.11 17.93
N PHE A 58 -1.35 -31.32 19.24
CA PHE A 58 -0.13 -31.79 19.91
C PHE A 58 0.21 -33.23 19.52
N ARG A 59 -0.78 -34.13 19.37
CA ARG A 59 -0.57 -35.48 18.81
C ARG A 59 -0.13 -35.44 17.35
N GLN A 60 -0.73 -34.60 16.50
CA GLN A 60 -0.30 -34.43 15.11
C GLN A 60 1.13 -33.89 15.01
N ARG A 61 1.47 -32.88 15.82
CA ARG A 61 2.81 -32.29 15.86
C ARG A 61 3.86 -33.27 16.41
N LEU A 62 3.49 -34.09 17.42
CA LEU A 62 4.31 -35.20 17.89
C LEU A 62 4.46 -36.31 16.85
N SER A 63 3.41 -36.69 16.12
CA SER A 63 3.52 -37.72 15.06
C SER A 63 4.36 -37.22 13.88
N PHE A 64 4.29 -35.93 13.55
CA PHE A 64 5.13 -35.34 12.50
C PHE A 64 6.60 -35.26 12.93
N LEU A 65 6.87 -34.85 14.17
CA LEU A 65 8.22 -34.89 14.76
C LEU A 65 8.75 -36.33 14.82
N ALA A 66 7.98 -37.29 15.32
CA ALA A 66 8.37 -38.69 15.37
C ALA A 66 8.63 -39.29 13.97
N ALA A 67 7.83 -38.94 12.96
CA ALA A 67 8.07 -39.36 11.58
C ALA A 67 9.39 -38.78 11.03
N SER A 68 9.64 -37.48 11.24
CA SER A 68 10.89 -36.83 10.80
C SER A 68 12.13 -37.37 11.51
N GLN A 69 12.02 -37.67 12.81
CA GLN A 69 13.12 -38.20 13.62
C GLN A 69 13.38 -39.69 13.32
N ALA A 70 12.36 -40.44 12.93
CA ALA A 70 12.49 -41.84 12.51
C ALA A 70 13.23 -41.99 11.15
N GLN A 71 13.16 -40.99 10.26
CA GLN A 71 13.84 -41.04 8.96
C GLN A 71 15.34 -40.70 9.03
N HIS A 72 15.81 -39.93 10.01
CA HIS A 72 17.22 -39.57 10.15
C HIS A 72 18.12 -40.63 10.82
N MET A 73 17.57 -41.77 11.26
CA MET A 73 18.30 -42.80 12.00
C MET A 73 17.95 -44.23 11.55
N LYS A 74 18.23 -44.56 10.26
CA LYS A 74 18.56 -45.94 9.76
C LYS A 74 18.84 -46.02 8.24
N CYS A 75 19.80 -45.26 7.73
CA CYS A 75 20.52 -45.72 6.53
C CYS A 75 21.54 -46.80 6.95
N SER A 76 21.07 -48.02 7.18
CA SER A 76 21.94 -49.16 7.39
C SER A 76 22.78 -49.39 6.14
N ARG A 77 24.11 -49.18 6.24
CA ARG A 77 25.03 -49.69 5.24
C ARG A 77 24.77 -51.19 5.07
N PRO A 78 24.51 -51.70 3.85
CA PRO A 78 24.90 -53.06 3.56
C PRO A 78 26.41 -53.10 3.74
N LEU A 79 26.89 -53.85 4.73
CA LEU A 79 28.26 -54.37 4.61
C LEU A 79 28.27 -55.19 3.32
N ILE A 80 29.24 -54.95 2.44
CA ILE A 80 29.51 -55.84 1.32
C ILE A 80 30.15 -57.10 1.91
N SER A 81 29.30 -57.97 2.45
CA SER A 81 29.68 -59.26 2.98
C SER A 81 29.83 -60.27 1.84
N SER A 82 30.93 -61.02 1.88
CA SER A 82 31.17 -62.20 1.04
C SER A 82 31.10 -62.02 -0.49
N VAL A 83 32.11 -61.35 -1.07
CA VAL A 83 32.64 -61.71 -2.41
C VAL A 83 34.08 -62.23 -2.29
N VAL A 84 34.29 -63.14 -1.32
CA VAL A 84 35.54 -63.94 -1.16
C VAL A 84 35.22 -65.45 -1.12
N LYS A 85 33.94 -65.83 -1.16
CA LYS A 85 33.49 -67.22 -1.38
C LYS A 85 33.33 -67.49 -2.88
N GLY A 86 34.44 -67.70 -3.58
CA GLY A 86 34.43 -67.92 -5.03
C GLY A 86 35.71 -68.49 -5.62
N VAL A 87 36.86 -68.33 -4.96
CA VAL A 87 38.13 -68.93 -5.38
C VAL A 87 38.69 -69.76 -4.24
N LYS A 88 38.17 -70.98 -4.07
CA LYS A 88 39.08 -72.09 -3.79
C LYS A 88 39.93 -72.23 -5.03
N SER A 89 41.15 -71.73 -4.98
CA SER A 89 42.16 -72.16 -5.94
C SER A 89 42.40 -73.64 -5.66
N ASP A 90 41.85 -74.51 -6.51
CA ASP A 90 42.33 -75.88 -6.61
C ASP A 90 43.75 -75.82 -7.17
N ILE A 91 44.68 -75.52 -6.26
CA ILE A 91 46.07 -75.95 -6.34
C ILE A 91 46.05 -77.45 -6.07
N THR A 92 45.48 -78.19 -7.01
CA THR A 92 45.88 -79.57 -7.24
C THR A 92 47.36 -79.51 -7.57
N ASN A 93 48.21 -79.68 -6.55
CA ASN A 93 49.62 -79.91 -6.77
C ASN A 93 49.71 -81.08 -7.75
N GLY A 94 50.11 -80.78 -8.98
CA GLY A 94 50.25 -81.74 -10.09
C GLY A 94 51.43 -82.68 -9.90
N ASP A 95 51.80 -82.93 -8.65
CA ASP A 95 52.77 -83.89 -8.16
C ASP A 95 52.16 -85.31 -8.21
N ASN A 96 51.73 -85.68 -9.43
CA ASN A 96 51.54 -87.07 -9.78
C ASN A 96 52.91 -87.72 -9.64
N GLY A 97 53.15 -88.45 -8.55
CA GLY A 97 54.44 -89.03 -8.15
C GLY A 97 55.12 -89.82 -9.28
N THR A 98 55.82 -89.07 -10.13
CA THR A 98 56.47 -89.50 -11.36
C THR A 98 57.81 -88.81 -11.30
N GLU A 99 58.86 -89.61 -11.27
CA GLU A 99 60.23 -89.16 -11.02
C GLU A 99 60.60 -87.96 -11.91
N PRO A 100 61.14 -86.86 -11.35
CA PRO A 100 61.45 -85.66 -12.12
C PRO A 100 62.26 -85.99 -13.38
N ALA A 101 61.88 -85.42 -14.53
CA ALA A 101 62.63 -85.62 -15.77
C ALA A 101 64.12 -85.24 -15.61
N ARG A 102 64.42 -84.29 -14.70
CA ARG A 102 65.77 -83.97 -14.22
C ARG A 102 66.49 -85.19 -13.64
N GLU A 103 65.89 -85.89 -12.68
CA GLU A 103 66.48 -87.04 -11.98
C GLU A 103 66.58 -88.29 -12.87
N LEU A 104 65.62 -88.49 -13.78
CA LEU A 104 65.71 -89.55 -14.80
C LEU A 104 66.84 -89.28 -15.81
N LEU A 105 67.01 -88.04 -16.27
CA LEU A 105 68.15 -87.66 -17.12
C LEU A 105 69.48 -87.75 -16.36
N GLU A 106 69.52 -87.34 -15.10
CA GLU A 106 70.70 -87.39 -14.22
C GLU A 106 71.12 -88.86 -13.96
N ARG A 107 70.14 -89.79 -13.81
CA ARG A 107 70.37 -91.24 -13.76
C ARG A 107 70.83 -91.83 -15.09
N LEU A 108 70.19 -91.47 -16.21
CA LEU A 108 70.60 -91.89 -17.55
C LEU A 108 72.06 -91.51 -17.81
N PHE A 109 72.45 -90.28 -17.43
CA PHE A 109 73.80 -89.75 -17.60
C PHE A 109 74.84 -90.46 -16.71
N ALA A 110 74.43 -90.90 -15.50
CA ALA A 110 75.26 -91.76 -14.66
C ALA A 110 75.41 -93.18 -15.24
N LYS A 111 74.33 -93.74 -15.79
CA LYS A 111 74.27 -95.11 -16.30
C LYS A 111 74.98 -95.29 -17.65
N THR A 112 75.00 -94.26 -18.50
CA THR A 112 75.89 -94.20 -19.67
C THR A 112 77.37 -94.21 -19.29
N LYS A 113 77.75 -93.57 -18.16
CA LYS A 113 79.15 -93.53 -17.71
C LYS A 113 79.66 -94.86 -17.15
N SER A 114 78.79 -95.81 -16.81
CA SER A 114 79.15 -97.16 -16.36
C SER A 114 79.28 -98.19 -17.49
N LEU A 115 79.05 -97.82 -18.75
CA LEU A 115 79.18 -98.72 -19.90
C LEU A 115 80.59 -98.62 -20.51
N ASP A 116 81.55 -99.29 -19.87
CA ASP A 116 82.94 -99.36 -20.34
C ASP A 116 83.10 -100.40 -21.47
N PRO A 117 83.74 -100.10 -22.63
CA PRO A 117 83.72 -100.98 -23.80
C PRO A 117 84.53 -102.29 -23.70
N SER A 118 85.20 -102.58 -22.58
CA SER A 118 86.16 -103.68 -22.47
C SER A 118 85.62 -105.00 -21.90
N ALA A 119 84.35 -105.07 -21.51
CA ALA A 119 83.74 -106.27 -20.91
C ALA A 119 83.14 -107.22 -21.96
N SER A 120 83.77 -108.39 -22.17
CA SER A 120 83.41 -109.35 -23.22
C SER A 120 82.19 -110.22 -22.92
N GLN A 121 81.01 -109.62 -22.76
CA GLN A 121 79.70 -110.31 -22.74
C GLN A 121 78.63 -109.52 -23.51
N ASP A 122 78.47 -109.80 -24.81
CA ASP A 122 77.51 -109.11 -25.71
C ASP A 122 76.07 -109.10 -25.18
N ARG A 123 75.67 -110.12 -24.40
CA ARG A 123 74.33 -110.19 -23.79
C ARG A 123 74.08 -109.11 -22.74
N GLU A 124 75.06 -108.79 -21.89
CA GLU A 124 74.89 -107.78 -20.84
C GLU A 124 74.93 -106.36 -21.42
N LEU A 125 75.80 -106.11 -22.40
CA LEU A 125 75.83 -104.84 -23.14
C LEU A 125 74.52 -104.61 -23.91
N SER A 126 74.03 -105.62 -24.63
CA SER A 126 72.76 -105.52 -25.38
C SER A 126 71.56 -105.25 -24.47
N MET A 127 71.43 -105.99 -23.34
CA MET A 127 70.39 -105.71 -22.35
C MET A 127 70.53 -104.30 -21.75
N SER A 128 71.75 -103.85 -21.45
CA SER A 128 71.98 -102.52 -20.88
C SER A 128 71.63 -101.40 -21.84
N ILE A 129 71.86 -101.57 -23.15
CA ILE A 129 71.46 -100.63 -24.20
C ILE A 129 69.93 -100.60 -24.37
N GLU A 130 69.25 -101.75 -24.32
CA GLU A 130 67.78 -101.82 -24.38
C GLU A 130 67.12 -101.16 -23.14
N VAL A 131 67.70 -101.37 -21.95
CA VAL A 131 67.28 -100.68 -20.72
C VAL A 131 67.55 -99.17 -20.78
N LEU A 132 68.72 -98.75 -21.26
CA LEU A 132 69.04 -97.32 -21.41
C LEU A 132 68.10 -96.63 -22.41
N LYS A 133 67.80 -97.28 -23.54
CA LYS A 133 66.86 -96.82 -24.56
C LYS A 133 65.45 -96.67 -24.00
N THR A 134 64.95 -97.66 -23.25
CA THR A 134 63.62 -97.58 -22.62
C THR A 134 63.55 -96.52 -21.52
N GLU A 135 64.63 -96.30 -20.76
CA GLU A 135 64.74 -95.18 -19.81
C GLU A 135 64.77 -93.80 -20.52
N PHE A 136 65.46 -93.66 -21.65
CA PHE A 136 65.42 -92.45 -22.49
C PHE A 136 64.03 -92.20 -23.07
N GLU A 137 63.36 -93.24 -23.55
CA GLU A 137 62.02 -93.15 -24.13
C GLU A 137 60.97 -92.79 -23.05
N ALA A 138 61.14 -93.28 -21.81
CA ALA A 138 60.37 -92.86 -20.65
C ALA A 138 60.62 -91.37 -20.29
N ALA A 139 61.89 -90.94 -20.25
CA ALA A 139 62.24 -89.54 -19.99
C ALA A 139 61.68 -88.59 -21.06
N LEU A 140 61.75 -88.95 -22.35
CA LEU A 140 61.13 -88.21 -23.45
C LEU A 140 59.59 -88.21 -23.37
N SER A 141 58.97 -89.30 -22.92
CA SER A 141 57.52 -89.36 -22.69
C SER A 141 57.08 -88.40 -21.57
N ILE A 142 57.84 -88.33 -20.48
CA ILE A 142 57.60 -87.41 -19.36
C ILE A 142 57.84 -85.96 -19.77
N LEU A 143 58.90 -85.67 -20.55
CA LEU A 143 59.15 -84.32 -21.08
C LEU A 143 58.04 -83.87 -22.03
N ARG A 144 57.63 -84.70 -23.01
CA ARG A 144 56.48 -84.43 -23.89
C ARG A 144 55.16 -84.29 -23.14
N LYS A 145 55.02 -84.95 -21.97
CA LYS A 145 53.89 -84.72 -21.07
C LYS A 145 53.98 -83.34 -20.43
N LYS A 146 55.15 -82.96 -19.88
CA LYS A 146 55.36 -81.63 -19.29
C LYS A 146 55.23 -80.48 -20.29
N GLU A 147 55.63 -80.69 -21.54
CA GLU A 147 55.41 -79.77 -22.66
C GLU A 147 53.90 -79.51 -22.90
N ARG A 148 53.08 -80.57 -22.90
CA ARG A 148 51.61 -80.45 -22.98
C ARG A 148 51.02 -79.83 -21.71
N ASP A 149 51.45 -80.26 -20.52
CA ASP A 149 51.01 -79.70 -19.24
C ASP A 149 51.28 -78.17 -19.19
N LEU A 150 52.43 -77.72 -19.73
CA LEU A 150 52.81 -76.30 -19.83
C LEU A 150 51.98 -75.56 -20.89
N TRP A 151 51.72 -76.15 -22.05
CA TRP A 151 50.89 -75.53 -23.10
C TRP A 151 49.44 -75.37 -22.65
N ASP A 152 48.87 -76.38 -21.98
CA ASP A 152 47.53 -76.28 -21.38
C ASP A 152 47.50 -75.24 -20.24
N ALA A 153 48.59 -75.10 -19.47
CA ALA A 153 48.73 -74.05 -18.46
C ALA A 153 48.83 -72.64 -19.09
N GLU A 154 49.61 -72.46 -20.15
CA GLU A 154 49.72 -71.19 -20.89
C GLU A 154 48.37 -70.81 -21.51
N LYS A 155 47.69 -71.76 -22.15
CA LYS A 155 46.34 -71.59 -22.70
C LYS A 155 45.33 -71.20 -21.61
N LYS A 156 45.40 -71.82 -20.43
CA LYS A 156 44.58 -71.45 -19.27
C LYS A 156 44.91 -70.04 -18.76
N VAL A 157 46.18 -69.67 -18.66
CA VAL A 157 46.62 -68.31 -18.29
C VAL A 157 46.15 -67.26 -19.31
N SER A 158 46.14 -67.59 -20.61
CA SER A 158 45.60 -66.72 -21.66
C SER A 158 44.09 -66.50 -21.50
N VAL A 159 43.32 -67.57 -21.24
CA VAL A 159 41.88 -67.48 -20.93
C VAL A 159 41.62 -66.70 -19.64
N ASP A 160 42.39 -66.95 -18.58
CA ASP A 160 42.21 -66.23 -17.32
C ASP A 160 42.65 -64.75 -17.43
N ARG A 161 43.62 -64.42 -18.29
CA ARG A 161 43.98 -63.03 -18.65
C ARG A 161 42.87 -62.34 -19.46
N SER A 162 42.22 -63.02 -20.41
CA SER A 162 41.09 -62.44 -21.14
C SER A 162 39.87 -62.22 -20.23
N ARG A 163 39.59 -63.17 -19.33
CA ARG A 163 38.57 -63.04 -18.28
C ARG A 163 38.89 -61.88 -17.31
N LEU A 164 40.14 -61.74 -16.88
CA LEU A 164 40.58 -60.65 -16.02
C LEU A 164 40.37 -59.29 -16.70
N ASN A 165 40.77 -59.16 -17.97
CA ASN A 165 40.55 -57.94 -18.76
C ASN A 165 39.05 -57.60 -18.87
N GLN A 166 38.18 -58.57 -19.14
CA GLN A 166 36.73 -58.36 -19.16
C GLN A 166 36.22 -57.91 -17.79
N THR A 167 36.57 -58.61 -16.70
CA THR A 167 36.15 -58.19 -15.35
C THR A 167 36.68 -56.82 -14.94
N LYS A 168 37.81 -56.37 -15.52
CA LYS A 168 38.28 -55.00 -15.34
C LYS A 168 37.38 -54.01 -16.07
N GLN A 169 37.08 -54.23 -17.35
CA GLN A 169 36.15 -53.37 -18.10
C GLN A 169 34.77 -53.30 -17.44
N ASP A 170 34.25 -54.43 -16.93
CA ASP A 170 32.99 -54.49 -16.18
C ASP A 170 33.04 -53.69 -14.86
N LEU A 171 34.22 -53.52 -14.26
CA LEU A 171 34.42 -52.70 -13.05
C LEU A 171 34.62 -51.22 -13.40
N ASP A 172 35.47 -50.91 -14.38
CA ASP A 172 35.72 -49.56 -14.90
C ASP A 172 34.38 -48.91 -15.34
N GLN A 173 33.50 -49.66 -16.02
CA GLN A 173 32.15 -49.21 -16.41
C GLN A 173 31.21 -48.97 -15.22
N ARG A 174 31.29 -49.81 -14.17
CA ARG A 174 30.50 -49.63 -12.94
C ARG A 174 30.96 -48.42 -12.14
N GLU A 175 32.26 -48.14 -12.11
CA GLU A 175 32.78 -46.93 -11.47
C GLU A 175 32.28 -45.67 -12.20
N GLU A 176 32.29 -45.67 -13.53
CA GLU A 176 31.72 -44.60 -14.35
C GLU A 176 30.20 -44.40 -14.07
N ASP A 177 29.43 -45.49 -13.98
CA ASP A 177 28.00 -45.44 -13.67
C ASP A 177 27.70 -45.01 -12.23
N ILE A 178 28.59 -45.34 -11.28
CA ILE A 178 28.54 -44.84 -9.90
C ILE A 178 28.81 -43.33 -9.86
N ILE A 179 29.76 -42.82 -10.66
CA ILE A 179 30.03 -41.37 -10.80
C ILE A 179 28.82 -40.66 -11.43
N LYS A 180 28.19 -41.25 -12.46
CA LYS A 180 26.92 -40.76 -13.04
C LYS A 180 25.77 -40.79 -12.04
N ALA A 181 25.74 -41.76 -11.13
CA ALA A 181 24.72 -41.83 -10.06
C ALA A 181 24.95 -40.74 -8.99
N TYR A 182 26.18 -40.54 -8.52
CA TYR A 182 26.49 -39.52 -7.51
C TYR A 182 26.26 -38.09 -8.02
N SER A 183 26.62 -37.79 -9.27
CA SER A 183 26.35 -36.48 -9.89
C SER A 183 24.84 -36.20 -9.99
N ARG A 184 24.04 -37.19 -10.41
CA ARG A 184 22.56 -37.10 -10.38
C ARG A 184 22.00 -36.92 -8.97
N GLN A 185 22.52 -37.64 -7.97
CA GLN A 185 22.12 -37.49 -6.57
C GLN A 185 22.40 -36.05 -6.08
N HIS A 186 23.57 -35.51 -6.40
CA HIS A 186 23.99 -34.17 -5.98
C HIS A 186 23.13 -33.05 -6.61
N GLU A 187 22.73 -33.17 -7.87
CA GLU A 187 21.77 -32.23 -8.48
C GLU A 187 20.35 -32.38 -7.89
N MET A 188 19.92 -33.61 -7.57
CA MET A 188 18.64 -33.82 -6.87
C MET A 188 18.66 -33.22 -5.45
N GLU A 189 19.79 -33.33 -4.74
CA GLU A 189 19.99 -32.70 -3.43
C GLU A 189 20.00 -31.16 -3.53
N LYS A 190 20.65 -30.58 -4.54
CA LYS A 190 20.55 -29.14 -4.84
C LYS A 190 19.10 -28.72 -5.11
N ALA A 191 18.35 -29.49 -5.89
CA ALA A 191 16.94 -29.22 -6.18
C ALA A 191 16.07 -29.28 -4.92
N LEU A 192 16.26 -30.31 -4.07
CA LEU A 192 15.61 -30.42 -2.76
C LEU A 192 15.92 -29.22 -1.85
N MET A 193 17.18 -28.79 -1.83
CA MET A 193 17.64 -27.62 -1.05
C MET A 193 17.17 -26.27 -1.62
N ARG A 194 16.76 -26.18 -2.89
CA ARG A 194 16.02 -25.02 -3.43
C ARG A 194 14.57 -25.09 -2.95
N ALA A 195 13.85 -26.16 -3.27
CA ALA A 195 12.45 -26.35 -2.89
C ALA A 195 12.18 -26.21 -1.38
N SER A 196 13.11 -26.67 -0.52
CA SER A 196 13.03 -26.49 0.94
C SER A 196 13.13 -25.01 1.38
N ARG A 197 13.97 -24.20 0.71
CA ARG A 197 14.03 -22.75 0.93
C ARG A 197 12.76 -22.08 0.41
N ASP A 198 12.27 -22.48 -0.76
CA ASP A 198 11.07 -21.89 -1.38
C ASP A 198 9.82 -22.17 -0.52
N LEU A 199 9.65 -23.40 -0.03
CA LEU A 199 8.63 -23.76 0.96
C LEU A 199 8.80 -22.97 2.26
N SER A 200 10.03 -22.74 2.72
CA SER A 200 10.30 -21.92 3.92
C SER A 200 9.91 -20.45 3.72
N LEU A 201 10.08 -19.91 2.50
CA LEU A 201 9.62 -18.56 2.14
C LEU A 201 8.10 -18.49 2.05
N GLN A 202 7.45 -19.48 1.40
CA GLN A 202 5.99 -19.59 1.35
C GLN A 202 5.37 -19.71 2.75
N VAL A 203 5.95 -20.50 3.66
CA VAL A 203 5.49 -20.60 5.05
C VAL A 203 5.62 -19.26 5.80
N ARG A 204 6.67 -18.46 5.53
CA ARG A 204 6.77 -17.08 6.07
C ARG A 204 5.68 -16.18 5.50
N GLN A 205 5.46 -16.19 4.18
CA GLN A 205 4.41 -15.40 3.52
C GLN A 205 3.01 -15.76 4.06
N ILE A 206 2.70 -17.06 4.21
CA ILE A 206 1.43 -17.55 4.77
C ILE A 206 1.26 -17.09 6.22
N ASN A 207 2.31 -17.12 7.05
CA ASN A 207 2.24 -16.61 8.42
C ASN A 207 2.03 -15.08 8.47
N ASN A 208 2.67 -14.32 7.59
CA ASN A 208 2.47 -12.87 7.50
C ASN A 208 1.04 -12.52 7.06
N LEU A 209 0.51 -13.22 6.05
CA LEU A 209 -0.90 -13.08 5.61
C LEU A 209 -1.87 -13.48 6.73
N LYS A 210 -1.57 -14.53 7.50
CA LYS A 210 -2.38 -14.94 8.66
C LYS A 210 -2.40 -13.87 9.76
N LEU A 211 -1.27 -13.23 10.05
CA LEU A 211 -1.21 -12.11 10.99
C LEU A 211 -2.03 -10.90 10.49
N LEU A 212 -1.97 -10.59 9.19
CA LEU A 212 -2.79 -9.54 8.58
C LEU A 212 -4.29 -9.83 8.72
N VAL A 213 -4.72 -11.08 8.45
CA VAL A 213 -6.11 -11.51 8.64
C VAL A 213 -6.53 -11.43 10.11
N GLU A 214 -5.69 -11.92 11.04
CA GLU A 214 -5.96 -11.80 12.48
C GLU A 214 -5.99 -10.35 12.98
N GLU A 215 -5.38 -9.39 12.28
CA GLU A 215 -5.49 -7.96 12.60
C GLU A 215 -6.77 -7.36 12.03
N GLN A 216 -7.14 -7.72 10.79
CA GLN A 216 -8.41 -7.31 10.19
C GLN A 216 -9.62 -7.88 10.94
N ASP A 217 -9.57 -9.13 11.40
CA ASP A 217 -10.61 -9.71 12.25
C ASP A 217 -10.80 -8.91 13.56
N LYS A 218 -9.70 -8.46 14.19
CA LYS A 218 -9.77 -7.59 15.39
C LYS A 218 -10.39 -6.23 15.07
N LYS A 219 -10.04 -5.64 13.92
CA LYS A 219 -10.63 -4.39 13.41
C LYS A 219 -12.13 -4.55 13.14
N ILE A 220 -12.53 -5.63 12.46
CA ILE A 220 -13.93 -5.99 12.19
C ILE A 220 -14.70 -6.15 13.51
N VAL A 221 -14.21 -6.96 14.46
CA VAL A 221 -14.86 -7.15 15.78
C VAL A 221 -15.00 -5.83 16.55
N SER A 222 -13.98 -4.96 16.53
CA SER A 222 -14.06 -3.65 17.18
C SER A 222 -15.09 -2.72 16.51
N SER A 223 -15.16 -2.72 15.18
CA SER A 223 -16.16 -1.95 14.42
C SER A 223 -17.58 -2.48 14.64
N GLN A 224 -17.76 -3.80 14.73
CA GLN A 224 -19.03 -4.44 15.00
C GLN A 224 -19.52 -4.14 16.43
N ALA A 225 -18.61 -4.08 17.42
CA ALA A 225 -18.94 -3.64 18.77
C ALA A 225 -19.34 -2.15 18.82
N ALA A 226 -18.64 -1.29 18.07
CA ALA A 226 -19.00 0.13 17.95
C ALA A 226 -20.36 0.34 17.26
N LEU A 227 -20.62 -0.40 16.17
CA LEU A 227 -21.93 -0.41 15.48
C LEU A 227 -23.04 -0.92 16.40
N SER A 228 -22.81 -2.00 17.16
CA SER A 228 -23.76 -2.53 18.14
C SER A 228 -24.12 -1.47 19.21
N LYS A 229 -23.12 -0.74 19.75
CA LYS A 229 -23.36 0.40 20.64
C LYS A 229 -24.20 1.49 19.97
N LYS A 230 -23.95 1.81 18.69
CA LYS A 230 -24.72 2.82 17.93
C LYS A 230 -26.14 2.37 17.60
N VAL A 231 -26.40 1.08 17.35
CA VAL A 231 -27.77 0.55 17.20
C VAL A 231 -28.55 0.72 18.50
N ILE A 232 -27.96 0.37 19.65
CA ILE A 232 -28.59 0.57 20.98
C ILE A 232 -28.87 2.06 21.26
N GLU A 233 -27.97 2.96 20.85
CA GLU A 233 -28.14 4.40 20.96
C GLU A 233 -29.30 4.90 20.08
N VAL A 234 -29.40 4.42 18.83
CA VAL A 234 -30.50 4.75 17.90
C VAL A 234 -31.84 4.19 18.39
N ASP A 235 -31.89 2.96 18.92
CA ASP A 235 -33.12 2.40 19.50
C ASP A 235 -33.57 3.18 20.74
N LYS A 236 -32.63 3.67 21.57
CA LYS A 236 -32.96 4.56 22.68
C LYS A 236 -33.53 5.89 22.18
N LEU A 237 -32.87 6.54 21.22
CA LEU A 237 -33.35 7.79 20.62
C LEU A 237 -34.74 7.61 19.99
N LYS A 238 -35.00 6.48 19.35
CA LYS A 238 -36.31 6.11 18.79
C LYS A 238 -37.38 5.96 19.88
N GLN A 239 -37.06 5.33 21.01
CA GLN A 239 -37.98 5.27 22.17
C GLN A 239 -38.24 6.65 22.79
N ASP A 240 -37.22 7.49 22.90
CA ASP A 240 -37.36 8.83 23.48
C ASP A 240 -38.13 9.78 22.52
N MET A 241 -37.97 9.64 21.20
CA MET A 241 -38.80 10.31 20.20
C MET A 241 -40.27 9.86 20.22
N LEU A 242 -40.54 8.56 20.45
CA LEU A 242 -41.91 8.07 20.63
C LEU A 242 -42.57 8.70 21.86
N LYS A 243 -41.89 8.72 23.03
CA LYS A 243 -42.37 9.40 24.23
C LYS A 243 -42.65 10.89 23.98
N LYS A 244 -41.74 11.59 23.28
CA LYS A 244 -41.95 13.01 22.93
C LYS A 244 -43.12 13.23 21.98
N THR A 245 -43.43 12.25 21.12
CA THR A 245 -44.63 12.26 20.27
C THR A 245 -45.90 12.02 21.10
N GLU A 246 -45.86 11.11 22.07
CA GLU A 246 -46.95 10.86 23.02
C GLU A 246 -47.22 12.09 23.91
N GLU A 247 -46.19 12.71 24.48
CA GLU A 247 -46.27 13.98 25.22
C GLU A 247 -46.88 15.10 24.34
N ALA A 248 -46.43 15.24 23.09
CA ALA A 248 -46.97 16.24 22.15
C ALA A 248 -48.41 15.95 21.70
N ASN A 249 -48.89 14.72 21.80
CA ASN A 249 -50.29 14.37 21.59
C ASN A 249 -51.14 14.72 22.82
N LEU A 250 -50.65 14.42 24.03
CA LEU A 250 -51.32 14.81 25.28
C LEU A 250 -51.47 16.33 25.40
N MET A 251 -50.40 17.10 25.11
CA MET A 251 -50.47 18.56 25.11
C MET A 251 -51.44 19.10 24.06
N ARG A 252 -51.57 18.46 22.88
CA ARG A 252 -52.56 18.85 21.87
C ARG A 252 -53.98 18.63 22.36
N SER A 253 -54.29 17.47 22.96
CA SER A 253 -55.62 17.23 23.54
C SER A 253 -55.94 18.11 24.75
N GLU A 254 -54.95 18.54 25.53
CA GLU A 254 -55.16 19.57 26.56
C GLU A 254 -55.47 20.95 25.96
N ILE A 255 -54.75 21.35 24.89
CA ILE A 255 -55.03 22.60 24.15
C ILE A 255 -56.44 22.57 23.53
N GLU A 256 -56.83 21.48 22.88
CA GLU A 256 -58.18 21.27 22.32
C GLU A 256 -59.26 21.37 23.41
N SER A 257 -59.02 20.80 24.59
CA SER A 257 -59.92 20.91 25.74
C SER A 257 -60.02 22.36 26.26
N LYS A 258 -58.90 23.10 26.30
CA LYS A 258 -58.87 24.50 26.75
C LYS A 258 -59.49 25.45 25.73
N GLU A 259 -59.33 25.20 24.44
CA GLU A 259 -60.03 25.93 23.38
C GLU A 259 -61.54 25.73 23.49
N GLN A 260 -62.01 24.50 23.75
CA GLN A 260 -63.43 24.22 23.97
C GLN A 260 -63.98 24.87 25.26
N GLU A 261 -63.20 24.91 26.35
CA GLU A 261 -63.54 25.69 27.56
C GLU A 261 -63.69 27.18 27.23
N LEU A 262 -62.76 27.77 26.47
CA LEU A 262 -62.81 29.17 26.03
C LEU A 262 -64.01 29.45 25.11
N LEU A 263 -64.35 28.54 24.19
CA LEU A 263 -65.56 28.65 23.36
C LEU A 263 -66.84 28.62 24.19
N VAL A 264 -66.88 27.85 25.29
CA VAL A 264 -68.01 27.88 26.24
C VAL A 264 -68.03 29.19 27.04
N ALA A 265 -66.89 29.69 27.50
CA ALA A 265 -66.76 30.95 28.22
C ALA A 265 -67.18 32.16 27.35
N ASN A 266 -66.72 32.23 26.11
CA ASN A 266 -67.10 33.28 25.15
C ASN A 266 -68.60 33.27 24.85
N ARG A 267 -69.22 32.08 24.74
CA ARG A 267 -70.69 31.94 24.64
C ARG A 267 -71.41 32.36 25.93
N ALA A 268 -70.77 32.32 27.10
CA ALA A 268 -71.35 32.82 28.35
C ALA A 268 -71.26 34.35 28.42
N LEU A 269 -70.10 34.93 28.06
CA LEU A 269 -69.89 36.37 27.96
C LEU A 269 -70.88 37.03 26.99
N ALA A 270 -71.04 36.49 25.77
CA ALA A 270 -71.99 37.02 24.78
C ALA A 270 -73.46 37.03 25.28
N ARG A 271 -73.83 36.10 26.18
CA ARG A 271 -75.16 36.11 26.85
C ARG A 271 -75.22 37.17 27.96
N GLN A 272 -74.16 37.34 28.74
CA GLN A 272 -74.08 38.38 29.76
C GLN A 272 -74.11 39.79 29.12
N GLU A 273 -73.41 39.99 28.01
CA GLU A 273 -73.48 41.23 27.22
C GLU A 273 -74.88 41.52 26.67
N ALA A 274 -75.66 40.49 26.34
CA ALA A 274 -77.06 40.66 25.94
C ALA A 274 -77.91 41.11 27.14
N THR A 275 -77.83 40.42 28.29
CA THR A 275 -78.61 40.80 29.48
C THR A 275 -78.19 42.15 30.07
N ILE A 276 -76.92 42.54 29.96
CA ILE A 276 -76.44 43.89 30.34
C ILE A 276 -77.07 44.97 29.46
N ARG A 277 -77.16 44.75 28.14
CA ARG A 277 -77.85 45.69 27.21
C ARG A 277 -79.35 45.77 27.50
N GLU A 278 -80.01 44.64 27.79
CA GLU A 278 -81.42 44.62 28.21
C GLU A 278 -81.65 45.41 29.51
N LEU A 279 -80.77 45.24 30.51
CA LEU A 279 -80.83 46.00 31.77
C LEU A 279 -80.56 47.49 31.57
N GLN A 280 -79.61 47.86 30.69
CA GLN A 280 -79.34 49.27 30.35
C GLN A 280 -80.57 49.94 29.72
N ASN A 281 -81.23 49.27 28.78
CA ASN A 281 -82.46 49.77 28.14
C ASN A 281 -83.61 49.93 29.16
N GLU A 282 -83.77 49.00 30.11
CA GLU A 282 -84.79 49.11 31.18
C GLU A 282 -84.45 50.22 32.18
N ILE A 283 -83.16 50.47 32.48
CA ILE A 283 -82.72 51.61 33.30
C ILE A 283 -83.06 52.94 32.61
N GLU A 284 -82.69 53.11 31.33
CA GLU A 284 -83.04 54.32 30.56
C GLU A 284 -84.56 54.54 30.53
N ARG A 285 -85.33 53.47 30.27
CA ARG A 285 -86.80 53.52 30.31
C ARG A 285 -87.31 53.97 31.69
N LYS A 286 -86.71 53.50 32.78
CA LYS A 286 -87.06 53.89 34.15
C LYS A 286 -86.68 55.33 34.47
N GLU A 287 -85.56 55.84 33.95
CA GLU A 287 -85.17 57.24 34.10
C GLU A 287 -86.18 58.18 33.42
N THR A 288 -86.68 57.85 32.22
CA THR A 288 -87.77 58.64 31.60
C THR A 288 -89.08 58.58 32.38
N GLU A 289 -89.34 57.47 33.09
CA GLU A 289 -90.54 57.26 33.91
C GLU A 289 -90.47 58.07 35.22
N VAL A 290 -89.30 58.12 35.85
CA VAL A 290 -89.01 58.98 37.00
C VAL A 290 -89.05 60.47 36.61
N ALA A 291 -88.53 60.85 35.43
CA ALA A 291 -88.58 62.22 34.93
C ALA A 291 -90.03 62.73 34.80
N ARG A 292 -90.88 62.00 34.06
CA ARG A 292 -92.32 62.29 33.91
C ARG A 292 -93.06 62.34 35.26
N SER A 293 -92.72 61.44 36.18
CA SER A 293 -93.30 61.44 37.54
C SER A 293 -92.91 62.69 38.33
N ASN A 294 -91.66 63.15 38.23
CA ASN A 294 -91.17 64.35 38.91
C ASN A 294 -91.77 65.64 38.32
N GLU A 295 -92.03 65.69 37.01
CA GLU A 295 -92.78 66.77 36.36
C GLU A 295 -94.24 66.84 36.87
N LEU A 296 -94.93 65.70 36.90
CA LEU A 296 -96.29 65.61 37.46
C LEU A 296 -96.32 66.01 38.95
N ARG A 297 -95.29 65.63 39.72
CA ARG A 297 -95.13 66.03 41.12
C ARG A 297 -95.00 67.54 41.26
N LYS A 298 -94.15 68.20 40.45
CA LYS A 298 -94.00 69.68 40.44
C LYS A 298 -95.34 70.37 40.12
N ALA A 299 -96.04 69.91 39.08
CA ALA A 299 -97.34 70.48 38.69
C ALA A 299 -98.42 70.31 39.78
N ASN A 300 -98.33 69.27 40.61
CA ASN A 300 -99.22 69.11 41.77
C ASN A 300 -98.77 69.95 42.98
N GLU A 301 -97.47 70.12 43.19
CA GLU A 301 -96.90 71.03 44.20
C GLU A 301 -97.31 72.50 43.95
N GLU A 302 -97.36 72.91 42.68
CA GLU A 302 -97.86 74.22 42.26
C GLU A 302 -99.36 74.40 42.54
N LYS A 303 -100.19 73.38 42.25
CA LYS A 303 -101.63 73.39 42.60
C LYS A 303 -101.86 73.50 44.10
N LEU A 304 -101.08 72.76 44.91
CA LEU A 304 -101.18 72.84 46.37
C LEU A 304 -100.89 74.25 46.89
N LYS A 305 -99.86 74.92 46.36
CA LYS A 305 -99.55 76.33 46.70
C LYS A 305 -100.65 77.31 46.28
N VAL A 306 -101.51 76.98 45.31
CA VAL A 306 -102.70 77.80 44.97
C VAL A 306 -103.80 77.60 46.02
N VAL A 307 -104.06 76.35 46.42
CA VAL A 307 -105.07 76.02 47.46
C VAL A 307 -104.67 76.60 48.82
N GLU A 308 -103.39 76.51 49.18
CA GLU A 308 -102.81 77.01 50.44
C GLU A 308 -103.10 78.51 50.65
N ARG A 309 -102.82 79.35 49.65
CA ARG A 309 -103.07 80.81 49.70
C ARG A 309 -104.55 81.18 49.84
N GLU A 310 -105.45 80.41 49.22
CA GLU A 310 -106.90 80.65 49.37
C GLU A 310 -107.39 80.25 50.77
N LEU A 311 -106.75 79.26 51.40
CA LEU A 311 -107.04 78.86 52.79
C LEU A 311 -106.49 79.86 53.82
N GLU A 312 -105.28 80.40 53.61
CA GLU A 312 -104.73 81.51 54.41
C GLU A 312 -105.68 82.72 54.42
N LYS A 313 -106.20 83.08 53.24
CA LYS A 313 -107.17 84.17 53.03
C LYS A 313 -108.49 83.94 53.76
N GLN A 314 -108.99 82.70 53.85
CA GLN A 314 -110.16 82.38 54.68
C GLN A 314 -109.87 82.47 56.18
N ASN A 315 -108.71 82.00 56.64
CA ASN A 315 -108.31 82.05 58.05
C ASN A 315 -108.26 83.49 58.60
N LEU A 316 -107.73 84.45 57.83
CA LEU A 316 -107.71 85.87 58.19
C LEU A 316 -109.13 86.44 58.44
N GLY A 317 -110.14 86.00 57.69
CA GLY A 317 -111.53 86.41 57.88
C GLY A 317 -112.15 85.92 59.19
N TRP A 318 -111.78 84.71 59.65
CA TRP A 318 -112.30 84.12 60.88
C TRP A 318 -111.79 84.84 62.14
N ILE A 319 -110.52 85.24 62.14
CA ILE A 319 -109.87 85.92 63.28
C ILE A 319 -110.56 87.26 63.59
N ALA A 320 -111.02 87.99 62.58
CA ALA A 320 -111.75 89.25 62.77
C ALA A 320 -113.06 89.08 63.56
N ALA A 321 -113.84 88.02 63.27
CA ALA A 321 -115.08 87.73 63.97
C ALA A 321 -114.87 87.38 65.47
N GLN A 322 -113.73 86.75 65.80
CA GLN A 322 -113.41 86.36 67.17
C GLN A 322 -113.13 87.58 68.08
N GLN A 323 -112.70 88.72 67.53
CA GLN A 323 -112.34 89.91 68.32
C GLN A 323 -113.55 90.71 68.81
N GLU A 324 -114.64 90.79 68.03
CA GLU A 324 -115.87 91.44 68.50
C GLU A 324 -116.51 90.68 69.67
N LEU A 325 -116.50 89.35 69.62
CA LEU A 325 -117.08 88.48 70.63
C LEU A 325 -116.43 88.66 72.02
N LYS A 326 -115.14 89.03 72.08
CA LYS A 326 -114.44 89.34 73.34
C LYS A 326 -114.92 90.62 74.02
N LYS A 327 -115.43 91.62 73.29
CA LYS A 327 -115.89 92.89 73.88
C LYS A 327 -117.15 92.70 74.74
N LEU A 328 -118.04 91.80 74.33
CA LEU A 328 -119.30 91.51 75.01
C LEU A 328 -119.12 90.73 76.33
N ALA A 329 -118.08 89.89 76.42
CA ALA A 329 -117.82 89.06 77.59
C ALA A 329 -117.39 89.85 78.86
N GLN A 330 -116.97 91.11 78.71
CA GLN A 330 -116.32 91.87 79.79
C GLN A 330 -117.28 92.63 80.72
N MET A 331 -118.59 92.62 80.44
CA MET A 331 -119.60 93.37 81.22
C MET A 331 -120.31 92.56 82.34
N ALA A 332 -120.09 91.25 82.45
CA ALA A 332 -120.97 90.35 83.21
C ALA A 332 -120.26 89.45 84.24
N SER A 333 -119.52 90.03 85.20
CA SER A 333 -118.97 89.25 86.34
C SER A 333 -118.72 90.06 87.61
N LYS A 334 -119.69 90.01 88.54
CA LYS A 334 -119.53 90.32 89.97
C LYS A 334 -120.60 89.59 90.79
N ASP A 335 -120.24 88.50 91.45
CA ASP A 335 -120.50 88.29 92.89
C ASP A 335 -119.69 87.09 93.42
N LYS A 336 -119.50 87.02 94.74
CA LYS A 336 -118.43 86.23 95.37
C LYS A 336 -118.76 85.86 96.83
N ASP A 337 -117.89 85.04 97.43
CA ASP A 337 -117.71 84.82 98.88
C ASP A 337 -118.53 83.72 99.57
N ASN A 338 -118.42 82.50 99.03
CA ASN A 338 -118.54 81.23 99.78
C ASN A 338 -117.28 80.33 99.66
N ILE A 339 -116.17 80.86 99.14
CA ILE A 339 -114.93 80.11 98.84
C ILE A 339 -113.76 80.77 99.57
N LYS A 340 -113.61 80.46 100.87
CA LYS A 340 -112.48 80.92 101.68
C LYS A 340 -111.81 79.78 102.45
N ASP A 341 -112.58 78.95 103.13
CA ASP A 341 -112.01 77.91 104.01
C ASP A 341 -111.36 76.75 103.22
N THR A 342 -111.84 76.47 102.01
CA THR A 342 -111.20 75.51 101.09
C THR A 342 -109.82 75.97 100.59
N ILE A 343 -109.52 77.27 100.62
CA ILE A 343 -108.26 77.82 100.08
C ILE A 343 -107.06 77.41 100.94
N ASP A 344 -107.24 77.23 102.25
CA ASP A 344 -106.12 76.99 103.17
C ASP A 344 -105.64 75.53 103.16
N ASP A 345 -106.52 74.54 102.97
CA ASP A 345 -106.09 73.16 102.68
C ASP A 345 -105.37 73.07 101.32
N PHE A 346 -105.81 73.80 100.29
CA PHE A 346 -105.11 73.86 99.00
C PHE A 346 -103.69 74.43 99.12
N LYS A 347 -103.44 75.38 100.04
CA LYS A 347 -102.07 75.87 100.32
C LYS A 347 -101.18 74.76 100.87
N ARG A 348 -101.68 73.99 101.84
CA ARG A 348 -100.93 72.88 102.47
C ARG A 348 -100.59 71.77 101.48
N VAL A 349 -101.55 71.39 100.62
CA VAL A 349 -101.32 70.40 99.55
C VAL A 349 -100.30 70.91 98.52
N ARG A 350 -100.35 72.21 98.16
CA ARG A 350 -99.38 72.81 97.23
C ARG A 350 -97.95 72.74 97.75
N SER A 351 -97.69 73.07 99.01
CA SER A 351 -96.33 73.00 99.58
C SER A 351 -95.72 71.59 99.53
N LEU A 352 -96.51 70.55 99.76
CA LEU A 352 -96.06 69.16 99.61
C LEU A 352 -95.83 68.77 98.14
N LEU A 353 -96.70 69.22 97.23
CA LEU A 353 -96.57 68.98 95.80
C LEU A 353 -95.27 69.59 95.24
N ASP A 354 -94.91 70.78 95.69
CA ASP A 354 -93.71 71.50 95.21
C ASP A 354 -92.41 70.92 95.81
N ALA A 355 -92.45 70.33 97.02
CA ALA A 355 -91.36 69.52 97.55
C ALA A 355 -91.13 68.25 96.71
N VAL A 356 -92.18 67.45 96.47
CA VAL A 356 -92.10 66.23 95.64
C VAL A 356 -91.67 66.53 94.20
N ARG A 357 -92.08 67.67 93.63
CA ARG A 357 -91.58 68.15 92.33
C ARG A 357 -90.08 68.45 92.35
N SER A 358 -89.58 69.04 93.43
CA SER A 358 -88.16 69.38 93.59
C SER A 358 -87.31 68.10 93.69
N GLU A 359 -87.74 67.12 94.49
CA GLU A 359 -87.10 65.81 94.58
C GLU A 359 -87.16 65.03 93.26
N LEU A 360 -88.31 65.06 92.56
CA LEU A 360 -88.47 64.42 91.26
C LEU A 360 -87.58 65.06 90.18
N MET A 361 -87.42 66.38 90.19
CA MET A 361 -86.50 67.08 89.28
C MET A 361 -85.04 66.78 89.61
N ALA A 362 -84.63 66.81 90.88
CA ALA A 362 -83.28 66.43 91.30
C ALA A 362 -82.96 64.95 90.95
N SER A 363 -83.92 64.05 91.15
CA SER A 363 -83.81 62.64 90.77
C SER A 363 -83.70 62.45 89.24
N LYS A 364 -84.50 63.19 88.46
CA LYS A 364 -84.42 63.23 87.00
C LYS A 364 -83.08 63.77 86.51
N GLU A 365 -82.56 64.82 87.12
CA GLU A 365 -81.27 65.42 86.77
C GLU A 365 -80.11 64.47 87.10
N ALA A 366 -80.10 63.87 88.30
CA ALA A 366 -79.16 62.82 88.69
C ALA A 366 -79.22 61.60 87.75
N PHE A 367 -80.42 61.17 87.35
CA PHE A 367 -80.59 60.11 86.36
C PHE A 367 -80.02 60.50 84.98
N THR A 368 -80.23 61.74 84.50
CA THR A 368 -79.62 62.20 83.24
C THR A 368 -78.10 62.34 83.33
N PHE A 369 -77.54 62.69 84.49
CA PHE A 369 -76.09 62.70 84.71
C PHE A 369 -75.52 61.28 84.69
N SER A 370 -76.12 60.35 85.43
CA SER A 370 -75.75 58.93 85.42
C SER A 370 -75.86 58.31 84.02
N ARG A 371 -76.92 58.65 83.27
CA ARG A 371 -77.08 58.18 81.89
C ARG A 371 -75.99 58.71 80.97
N ARG A 372 -75.63 60.00 81.05
CA ARG A 372 -74.47 60.54 80.31
C ARG A 372 -73.17 59.84 80.67
N GLN A 373 -72.92 59.60 81.95
CA GLN A 373 -71.72 58.88 82.41
C GLN A 373 -71.64 57.46 81.82
N ILE A 374 -72.77 56.78 81.68
CA ILE A 374 -72.86 55.46 81.02
C ILE A 374 -72.71 55.58 79.49
N GLU A 375 -73.29 56.60 78.87
CA GLU A 375 -73.13 56.92 77.43
C GLU A 375 -71.64 57.20 77.09
N ASP A 376 -70.94 58.00 77.90
CA ASP A 376 -69.51 58.31 77.78
C ASP A 376 -68.63 57.06 77.98
N GLN A 377 -68.93 56.24 78.99
CA GLN A 377 -68.23 54.97 79.22
C GLN A 377 -68.45 53.97 78.06
N ALA A 378 -69.66 53.90 77.51
CA ALA A 378 -69.96 53.08 76.35
C ALA A 378 -69.20 53.56 75.10
N ALA A 379 -69.08 54.88 74.89
CA ALA A 379 -68.27 55.46 73.82
C ALA A 379 -66.77 55.16 74.00
N GLN A 380 -66.24 55.23 75.22
CA GLN A 380 -64.86 54.87 75.52
C GLN A 380 -64.58 53.38 75.25
N LEU A 381 -65.47 52.48 75.71
CA LEU A 381 -65.36 51.04 75.46
C LEU A 381 -65.50 50.71 73.96
N SER A 382 -66.41 51.38 73.24
CA SER A 382 -66.56 51.24 71.80
C SER A 382 -65.28 51.63 71.05
N LYS A 383 -64.62 52.72 71.45
CA LYS A 383 -63.32 53.12 70.90
C LYS A 383 -62.22 52.08 71.17
N GLN A 384 -62.15 51.54 72.39
CA GLN A 384 -61.19 50.48 72.72
C GLN A 384 -61.43 49.18 71.94
N VAL A 385 -62.70 48.80 71.71
CA VAL A 385 -63.05 47.66 70.85
C VAL A 385 -62.61 47.89 69.41
N GLN A 386 -62.81 49.10 68.86
CA GLN A 386 -62.36 49.43 67.50
C GLN A 386 -60.84 49.39 67.39
N GLU A 387 -60.11 49.98 68.34
CA GLU A 387 -58.64 49.95 68.36
C GLU A 387 -58.10 48.51 68.43
N LEU A 388 -58.75 47.64 69.22
CA LEU A 388 -58.42 46.22 69.27
C LEU A 388 -58.79 45.45 67.99
N THR A 389 -59.80 45.85 67.22
CA THR A 389 -60.05 45.26 65.89
C THR A 389 -59.04 45.74 64.85
N ASP A 390 -58.62 47.01 64.91
CA ASP A 390 -57.63 47.57 63.99
C ASP A 390 -56.24 46.95 64.23
N GLN A 391 -55.85 46.79 65.50
CA GLN A 391 -54.63 46.06 65.89
C GLN A 391 -54.67 44.58 65.45
N LYS A 392 -55.84 43.91 65.52
CA LYS A 392 -56.01 42.54 65.01
C LYS A 392 -55.88 42.48 63.49
N ALA A 393 -56.46 43.43 62.76
CA ALA A 393 -56.31 43.50 61.31
C ALA A 393 -54.84 43.70 60.90
N LEU A 394 -54.11 44.57 61.61
CA LEU A 394 -52.68 44.76 61.41
C LEU A 394 -51.89 43.47 61.68
N LEU A 395 -52.15 42.77 62.79
CA LEU A 395 -51.50 41.49 63.12
C LEU A 395 -51.80 40.38 62.10
N ILE A 396 -53.02 40.32 61.55
CA ILE A 396 -53.36 39.40 60.45
C ILE A 396 -52.53 39.73 59.21
N SER A 397 -52.46 41.00 58.80
CA SER A 397 -51.66 41.41 57.64
C SER A 397 -50.16 41.15 57.82
N TYR A 398 -49.63 41.33 59.03
CA TYR A 398 -48.23 41.00 59.35
C TYR A 398 -47.97 39.49 59.28
N THR A 399 -48.90 38.67 59.81
CA THR A 399 -48.81 37.21 59.72
C THR A 399 -48.84 36.73 58.26
N GLN A 400 -49.76 37.26 57.44
CA GLN A 400 -49.85 36.94 56.01
C GLN A 400 -48.58 37.34 55.24
N ASN A 401 -47.99 38.50 55.54
CA ASN A 401 -46.73 38.94 54.94
C ASN A 401 -45.54 38.04 55.38
N LEU A 402 -45.55 37.55 56.62
CA LEU A 402 -44.54 36.63 57.14
C LEU A 402 -44.66 35.23 56.50
N GLU A 403 -45.88 34.72 56.33
CA GLU A 403 -46.16 33.48 55.58
C GLU A 403 -45.71 33.60 54.11
N ALA A 404 -46.01 34.73 53.45
CA ALA A 404 -45.57 34.99 52.09
C ALA A 404 -44.03 35.05 51.97
N ALA A 405 -43.35 35.74 52.89
CA ALA A 405 -41.89 35.78 52.93
C ALA A 405 -41.27 34.39 53.22
N GLN A 406 -41.91 33.58 54.07
CA GLN A 406 -41.47 32.20 54.33
C GLN A 406 -41.60 31.32 53.07
N LEU A 407 -42.69 31.47 52.30
CA LEU A 407 -42.87 30.79 51.01
C LEU A 407 -41.85 31.27 49.95
N GLU A 408 -41.53 32.56 49.91
CA GLU A 408 -40.47 33.08 49.01
C GLU A 408 -39.10 32.50 49.39
N ILE A 409 -38.73 32.48 50.68
CA ILE A 409 -37.49 31.87 51.18
C ILE A 409 -37.45 30.37 50.83
N GLN A 410 -38.56 29.64 50.98
CA GLN A 410 -38.64 28.24 50.60
C GLN A 410 -38.47 28.05 49.08
N GLY A 411 -39.11 28.89 48.26
CA GLY A 411 -38.94 28.91 46.81
C GLY A 411 -37.47 29.15 46.40
N LYS A 412 -36.82 30.15 46.99
CA LYS A 412 -35.41 30.47 46.77
C LYS A 412 -34.46 29.38 47.27
N THR A 413 -34.81 28.68 48.34
CA THR A 413 -34.06 27.51 48.83
C THR A 413 -34.19 26.33 47.86
N ASN A 414 -35.38 26.09 47.30
CA ASN A 414 -35.60 25.08 46.27
C ASN A 414 -34.82 25.41 44.99
N GLU A 415 -34.89 26.66 44.50
CA GLU A 415 -34.08 27.16 43.38
C GLU A 415 -32.58 26.94 43.62
N LEU A 416 -32.07 27.32 44.82
CA LEU A 416 -30.67 27.15 45.18
C LEU A 416 -30.24 25.68 45.16
N SER A 417 -31.06 24.76 45.70
CA SER A 417 -30.75 23.33 45.70
C SER A 417 -30.78 22.70 44.29
N ALA A 418 -31.65 23.19 43.40
CA ALA A 418 -31.69 22.79 41.99
C ALA A 418 -30.51 23.34 41.18
N VAL A 419 -30.02 24.55 41.51
CA VAL A 419 -28.77 25.08 40.95
C VAL A 419 -27.57 24.28 41.48
N GLN A 420 -27.54 23.97 42.78
CA GLN A 420 -26.44 23.21 43.39
C GLN A 420 -26.32 21.79 42.81
N SER A 421 -27.43 21.06 42.64
CA SER A 421 -27.41 19.73 42.02
C SER A 421 -26.92 19.79 40.56
N ARG A 422 -27.35 20.80 39.79
CA ARG A 422 -26.86 21.05 38.43
C ARG A 422 -25.37 21.41 38.39
N CYS A 423 -24.86 22.17 39.36
CA CYS A 423 -23.43 22.44 39.46
C CYS A 423 -22.63 21.15 39.68
N SER A 424 -23.04 20.29 40.64
CA SER A 424 -22.36 19.02 40.87
C SER A 424 -22.51 18.01 39.72
N GLU A 425 -23.59 18.08 38.94
CA GLU A 425 -23.70 17.33 37.68
C GLU A 425 -22.67 17.82 36.66
N LEU A 426 -22.55 19.14 36.45
CA LEU A 426 -21.58 19.74 35.53
C LEU A 426 -20.12 19.50 35.97
N GLU A 427 -19.83 19.52 37.28
CA GLU A 427 -18.53 19.13 37.83
C GLU A 427 -18.20 17.66 37.52
N SER A 428 -19.18 16.76 37.65
CA SER A 428 -19.01 15.35 37.29
C SER A 428 -18.82 15.14 35.78
N GLN A 429 -19.54 15.88 34.94
CA GLN A 429 -19.39 15.83 33.48
C GLN A 429 -18.02 16.36 33.05
N LEU A 430 -17.58 17.50 33.60
CA LEU A 430 -16.25 18.07 33.35
C LEU A 430 -15.13 17.10 33.73
N LEU A 431 -15.26 16.41 34.88
CA LEU A 431 -14.27 15.43 35.33
C LEU A 431 -14.26 14.15 34.47
N GLU A 432 -15.36 13.81 33.80
CA GLU A 432 -15.37 12.74 32.80
C GLU A 432 -14.72 13.19 31.48
N GLU A 433 -14.99 14.42 31.01
CA GLU A 433 -14.35 14.99 29.82
C GLU A 433 -12.83 15.19 30.02
N MET A 434 -12.38 15.64 31.20
CA MET A 434 -10.94 15.71 31.50
C MET A 434 -10.24 14.35 31.33
N LYS A 435 -10.84 13.27 31.82
CA LYS A 435 -10.30 11.91 31.64
C LYS A 435 -10.29 11.46 30.17
N LYS A 436 -11.28 11.90 29.37
CA LYS A 436 -11.28 11.65 27.92
C LYS A 436 -10.13 12.41 27.25
N VAL A 437 -9.91 13.68 27.59
CA VAL A 437 -8.77 14.48 27.12
C VAL A 437 -7.44 13.83 27.50
N GLU A 438 -7.23 13.47 28.77
CA GLU A 438 -6.03 12.75 29.22
C GLU A 438 -5.79 11.45 28.42
N SER A 439 -6.86 10.69 28.15
CA SER A 439 -6.76 9.46 27.35
C SER A 439 -6.46 9.70 25.86
N LEU A 440 -6.95 10.81 25.30
CA LEU A 440 -6.67 11.24 23.93
C LEU A 440 -5.23 11.73 23.80
N GLU A 441 -4.75 12.53 24.76
CA GLU A 441 -3.36 12.98 24.83
C GLU A 441 -2.39 11.80 24.94
N ALA A 442 -2.68 10.81 25.80
CA ALA A 442 -1.88 9.60 25.95
C ALA A 442 -1.86 8.69 24.70
N MET A 443 -2.90 8.74 23.86
CA MET A 443 -2.87 8.09 22.54
C MET A 443 -2.09 8.93 21.52
N LEU A 444 -2.25 10.26 21.54
CA LEU A 444 -1.59 11.19 20.62
C LEU A 444 -0.06 11.21 20.82
N THR A 445 0.42 11.15 22.07
CA THR A 445 1.86 10.97 22.35
C THR A 445 2.39 9.65 21.81
N LYS A 446 1.67 8.55 22.03
CA LYS A 446 2.06 7.22 21.54
C LYS A 446 2.08 7.14 20.00
N GLU A 447 1.11 7.76 19.31
CA GLU A 447 1.13 7.84 17.85
C GLU A 447 2.28 8.73 17.33
N ARG A 448 2.65 9.80 18.05
CA ARG A 448 3.87 10.57 17.76
C ARG A 448 5.14 9.75 17.92
N GLU A 449 5.29 8.98 19.00
CA GLU A 449 6.42 8.06 19.21
C GLU A 449 6.50 7.01 18.10
N SER A 450 5.35 6.45 17.69
CA SER A 450 5.24 5.50 16.57
C SER A 450 5.64 6.13 15.23
N LEU A 451 5.21 7.38 14.96
CA LEU A 451 5.59 8.12 13.76
C LEU A 451 7.07 8.51 13.76
N GLU A 452 7.65 8.89 14.90
CA GLU A 452 9.08 9.18 15.02
C GLU A 452 9.92 7.92 14.79
N GLN A 453 9.50 6.77 15.33
CA GLN A 453 10.15 5.48 15.04
C GLN A 453 10.05 5.12 13.55
N LYS A 454 8.89 5.33 12.92
CA LYS A 454 8.71 5.08 11.48
C LYS A 454 9.47 6.06 10.60
N THR A 455 9.67 7.29 11.03
CA THR A 455 10.50 8.28 10.32
C THR A 455 11.96 7.82 10.30
N LYS A 456 12.50 7.38 11.45
CA LYS A 456 13.85 6.81 11.55
C LYS A 456 14.04 5.52 10.73
N GLU A 457 13.00 4.69 10.63
CA GLU A 457 12.99 3.52 9.74
C GLU A 457 13.05 3.91 8.26
N VAL A 458 12.37 4.99 7.85
CA VAL A 458 12.44 5.55 6.49
C VAL A 458 13.81 6.19 6.21
N GLU A 459 14.39 6.93 7.16
CA GLU A 459 15.73 7.52 7.05
C GLU A 459 16.80 6.43 6.83
N LEU A 460 16.75 5.34 7.61
CA LEU A 460 17.64 4.18 7.43
C LEU A 460 17.46 3.48 6.07
N LEU A 461 16.22 3.33 5.61
CA LEU A 461 15.94 2.74 4.29
C LEU A 461 16.39 3.65 3.13
N GLN A 462 16.36 4.98 3.31
CA GLN A 462 16.93 5.93 2.36
C GLN A 462 18.47 5.85 2.32
N GLU A 463 19.12 5.69 3.47
CA GLU A 463 20.58 5.47 3.51
C GLU A 463 20.98 4.14 2.88
N GLU A 464 20.27 3.04 3.17
CA GLU A 464 20.48 1.74 2.51
C GLU A 464 20.26 1.85 0.99
N LEU A 465 19.24 2.58 0.54
CA LEU A 465 18.98 2.81 -0.89
C LEU A 465 20.13 3.57 -1.56
N ALA A 466 20.61 4.66 -0.97
CA ALA A 466 21.73 5.44 -1.49
C ALA A 466 23.04 4.62 -1.53
N GLN A 467 23.28 3.76 -0.53
CA GLN A 467 24.40 2.82 -0.55
C GLN A 467 24.25 1.78 -1.68
N LYS A 468 23.05 1.28 -1.95
CA LYS A 468 22.76 0.36 -3.06
C LYS A 468 22.91 1.02 -4.43
N GLU A 469 22.46 2.26 -4.59
CA GLU A 469 22.56 3.04 -5.81
C GLU A 469 24.03 3.36 -6.14
N ASN A 470 24.82 3.79 -5.15
CA ASN A 470 26.27 3.95 -5.30
C ASN A 470 26.96 2.61 -5.65
N GLY A 471 26.56 1.51 -4.99
CA GLY A 471 27.03 0.16 -5.32
C GLY A 471 26.70 -0.26 -6.77
N TYR A 472 25.51 0.10 -7.27
CA TYR A 472 25.11 -0.12 -8.65
C TYR A 472 25.91 0.73 -9.63
N LEU A 473 26.05 2.04 -9.39
CA LEU A 473 26.86 2.95 -10.22
C LEU A 473 28.33 2.53 -10.32
N ASN A 474 28.93 2.03 -9.24
CA ASN A 474 30.29 1.50 -9.28
C ASN A 474 30.37 0.15 -10.02
N SER A 475 29.32 -0.67 -9.96
CA SER A 475 29.23 -1.91 -10.74
C SER A 475 29.05 -1.62 -12.23
N GLN A 476 28.25 -0.62 -12.59
CA GLN A 476 28.05 -0.15 -13.96
C GLN A 476 29.37 0.37 -14.56
N LYS A 477 30.09 1.27 -13.86
CA LYS A 477 31.41 1.75 -14.28
C LYS A 477 32.42 0.62 -14.47
N LEU A 478 32.38 -0.41 -13.62
CA LEU A 478 33.23 -1.59 -13.79
C LEU A 478 32.86 -2.39 -15.04
N VAL A 479 31.57 -2.52 -15.38
CA VAL A 479 31.11 -3.13 -16.63
C VAL A 479 31.55 -2.29 -17.84
N GLU A 480 31.35 -0.98 -17.84
CA GLU A 480 31.80 -0.07 -18.92
C GLU A 480 33.31 -0.19 -19.17
N VAL A 481 34.12 -0.25 -18.10
CA VAL A 481 35.57 -0.52 -18.21
C VAL A 481 35.83 -1.90 -18.81
N LYS A 482 35.16 -2.97 -18.37
CA LYS A 482 35.36 -4.32 -18.94
C LYS A 482 34.85 -4.47 -20.37
N GLU A 483 33.83 -3.72 -20.78
CA GLU A 483 33.41 -3.64 -22.17
C GLU A 483 34.46 -2.93 -23.04
N SER A 484 35.11 -1.88 -22.52
CA SER A 484 36.22 -1.23 -23.22
C SER A 484 37.47 -2.14 -23.34
N GLU A 485 37.87 -2.85 -22.28
CA GLU A 485 38.94 -3.86 -22.31
C GLU A 485 38.63 -4.99 -23.30
N LEU A 486 37.37 -5.45 -23.36
CA LEU A 486 36.95 -6.49 -24.30
C LEU A 486 36.89 -6.00 -25.76
N LEU A 487 36.63 -4.71 -25.99
CA LEU A 487 36.76 -4.09 -27.32
C LEU A 487 38.22 -4.00 -27.75
N GLU A 488 39.11 -3.53 -26.87
CA GLU A 488 40.55 -3.46 -27.14
C GLU A 488 41.13 -4.85 -27.44
N ALA A 489 40.83 -5.86 -26.62
CA ALA A 489 41.24 -7.24 -26.86
C ALA A 489 40.64 -7.84 -28.15
N ARG A 490 39.42 -7.45 -28.54
CA ARG A 490 38.84 -7.85 -29.85
C ARG A 490 39.58 -7.22 -31.02
N HIS A 491 39.96 -5.96 -30.90
CA HIS A 491 40.78 -5.30 -31.92
C HIS A 491 42.16 -5.96 -32.02
N GLU A 492 42.85 -6.23 -30.90
CA GLU A 492 44.14 -6.94 -30.90
C GLU A 492 44.04 -8.33 -31.55
N VAL A 493 42.97 -9.09 -31.30
CA VAL A 493 42.75 -10.41 -31.95
C VAL A 493 42.57 -10.30 -33.46
N GLU A 494 41.82 -9.31 -33.96
CA GLU A 494 41.65 -9.10 -35.40
C GLU A 494 42.97 -8.60 -36.04
N ASP A 495 43.73 -7.77 -35.32
CA ASP A 495 45.05 -7.27 -35.72
C ASP A 495 46.11 -8.40 -35.78
N LEU A 496 46.04 -9.37 -34.86
CA LEU A 496 46.83 -10.59 -34.87
C LEU A 496 46.42 -11.54 -36.00
N LYS A 497 45.11 -11.66 -36.28
CA LYS A 497 44.59 -12.45 -37.39
C LYS A 497 45.07 -11.92 -38.75
N LEU A 498 45.01 -10.60 -38.97
CA LEU A 498 45.58 -9.98 -40.19
C LEU A 498 47.09 -10.23 -40.33
N LYS A 499 47.83 -10.28 -39.21
CA LYS A 499 49.27 -10.65 -39.21
C LYS A 499 49.46 -12.14 -39.54
N VAL A 500 48.60 -13.03 -39.05
CA VAL A 500 48.60 -14.46 -39.41
C VAL A 500 48.30 -14.66 -40.89
N ASP A 501 47.27 -13.99 -41.43
CA ASP A 501 46.93 -14.03 -42.86
C ASP A 501 48.12 -13.54 -43.72
N SER A 502 48.75 -12.43 -43.33
CA SER A 502 49.95 -11.90 -43.99
C SER A 502 51.16 -12.84 -43.93
N ILE A 503 51.36 -13.54 -42.80
CA ILE A 503 52.41 -14.56 -42.67
C ILE A 503 52.09 -15.78 -43.54
N GLN A 504 50.82 -16.19 -43.62
CA GLN A 504 50.40 -17.33 -44.41
C GLN A 504 50.55 -17.08 -45.92
N PHE A 505 50.29 -15.87 -46.42
CA PHE A 505 50.64 -15.48 -47.78
C PHE A 505 52.16 -15.51 -48.03
N ALA A 506 52.97 -15.00 -47.10
CA ALA A 506 54.43 -15.06 -47.22
C ALA A 506 54.99 -16.50 -47.20
N VAL A 507 54.37 -17.41 -46.44
CA VAL A 507 54.70 -18.84 -46.48
C VAL A 507 54.33 -19.45 -47.84
N GLN A 508 53.14 -19.16 -48.38
CA GLN A 508 52.74 -19.64 -49.71
C GLN A 508 53.68 -19.13 -50.82
N GLU A 509 54.14 -17.89 -50.74
CA GLU A 509 55.17 -17.35 -51.65
C GLU A 509 56.50 -18.12 -51.54
N LYS A 510 56.93 -18.48 -50.33
CA LYS A 510 58.13 -19.30 -50.11
C LYS A 510 57.98 -20.76 -50.51
N ASP A 511 56.80 -21.35 -50.37
CA ASP A 511 56.51 -22.68 -50.90
C ASP A 511 56.55 -22.70 -52.44
N LEU A 512 56.11 -21.62 -53.10
CA LEU A 512 56.23 -21.44 -54.55
C LEU A 512 57.68 -21.21 -55.00
N GLU A 513 58.47 -20.41 -54.28
CA GLU A 513 59.92 -20.29 -54.51
C GLU A 513 60.63 -21.63 -54.36
N LEU A 514 60.29 -22.41 -53.32
CA LEU A 514 60.85 -23.75 -53.10
C LEU A 514 60.50 -24.70 -54.26
N LEU A 515 59.24 -24.73 -54.70
CA LEU A 515 58.81 -25.51 -55.87
C LEU A 515 59.55 -25.11 -57.16
N GLU A 516 59.82 -23.82 -57.37
CA GLU A 516 60.62 -23.32 -58.48
C GLU A 516 62.08 -23.78 -58.37
N THR A 517 62.70 -23.69 -57.19
CA THR A 517 64.08 -24.18 -56.98
C THR A 517 64.21 -25.68 -57.09
N GLN A 518 63.20 -26.45 -56.66
CA GLN A 518 63.18 -27.91 -56.83
C GLN A 518 63.10 -28.28 -58.32
N ARG A 519 62.24 -27.62 -59.10
CA ARG A 519 62.16 -27.89 -60.55
C ARG A 519 63.50 -27.62 -61.25
N ARG A 520 64.18 -26.52 -60.90
CA ARG A 520 65.52 -26.20 -61.42
C ARG A 520 66.59 -27.19 -60.97
N LEU A 521 66.47 -27.75 -59.76
CA LEU A 521 67.34 -28.83 -59.29
C LEU A 521 67.08 -30.13 -60.07
N ASP A 522 65.82 -30.46 -60.37
CA ASP A 522 65.45 -31.60 -61.20
C ASP A 522 65.96 -31.43 -62.65
N GLU A 523 65.85 -30.22 -63.21
CA GLU A 523 66.40 -29.82 -64.52
C GLU A 523 67.94 -30.01 -64.55
N VAL A 524 68.66 -29.43 -63.59
CA VAL A 524 70.14 -29.59 -63.49
C VAL A 524 70.53 -31.05 -63.23
N ASN A 525 69.74 -31.82 -62.48
CA ASN A 525 69.99 -33.24 -62.28
C ASN A 525 69.83 -34.04 -63.60
N ASN A 526 68.88 -33.67 -64.46
CA ASN A 526 68.76 -34.26 -65.80
C ASN A 526 69.97 -33.88 -66.68
N GLU A 527 70.41 -32.61 -66.67
CA GLU A 527 71.63 -32.18 -67.36
C GLU A 527 72.87 -32.99 -66.90
N VAL A 528 72.99 -33.26 -65.59
CA VAL A 528 74.07 -34.11 -65.04
C VAL A 528 73.98 -35.55 -65.52
N VAL A 529 72.78 -36.12 -65.67
CA VAL A 529 72.58 -37.47 -66.23
C VAL A 529 72.94 -37.51 -67.72
N GLU A 530 72.55 -36.50 -68.51
CA GLU A 530 72.94 -36.38 -69.92
C GLU A 530 74.46 -36.21 -70.08
N LEU A 531 75.10 -35.38 -69.24
CA LEU A 531 76.55 -35.22 -69.20
C LEU A 531 77.26 -36.52 -68.80
N GLN A 532 76.74 -37.28 -67.83
CA GLN A 532 77.29 -38.58 -67.47
C GLN A 532 77.15 -39.59 -68.62
N GLN A 533 76.03 -39.59 -69.35
CA GLN A 533 75.84 -40.44 -70.52
C GLN A 533 76.79 -40.05 -71.67
N MET A 534 77.02 -38.75 -71.88
CA MET A 534 78.03 -38.24 -72.83
C MET A 534 79.47 -38.63 -72.42
N ILE A 535 79.81 -38.57 -71.13
CA ILE A 535 81.10 -39.02 -70.60
C ILE A 535 81.28 -40.52 -70.84
N ASN A 536 80.30 -41.35 -70.46
CA ASN A 536 80.34 -42.80 -70.69
C ASN A 536 80.54 -43.11 -72.19
N THR A 537 79.79 -42.44 -73.07
CA THR A 537 79.92 -42.60 -74.54
C THR A 537 81.30 -42.19 -75.05
N LYS A 538 81.95 -41.20 -74.42
CA LYS A 538 83.32 -40.79 -74.74
C LYS A 538 84.37 -41.74 -74.17
N GLU A 539 84.11 -42.35 -73.02
CA GLU A 539 84.97 -43.36 -72.42
C GLU A 539 84.91 -44.68 -73.21
N ASP A 540 83.74 -45.11 -73.68
CA ASP A 540 83.58 -46.21 -74.64
C ASP A 540 84.37 -45.95 -75.94
N GLN A 541 84.29 -44.72 -76.49
CA GLN A 541 85.09 -44.31 -77.65
C GLN A 541 86.60 -44.34 -77.37
N LEU A 542 87.05 -43.97 -76.17
CA LEU A 542 88.45 -44.07 -75.77
C LEU A 542 88.90 -45.52 -75.61
N VAL A 543 88.08 -46.39 -75.02
CA VAL A 543 88.35 -47.84 -74.93
C VAL A 543 88.47 -48.47 -76.32
N GLN A 544 87.60 -48.10 -77.27
CA GLN A 544 87.73 -48.52 -78.66
C GLN A 544 89.08 -48.04 -79.26
N VAL A 545 89.41 -46.76 -79.15
CA VAL A 545 90.68 -46.21 -79.69
C VAL A 545 91.91 -46.86 -79.05
N ILE A 546 91.87 -47.18 -77.75
CA ILE A 546 92.93 -47.90 -77.04
C ILE A 546 93.08 -49.33 -77.60
N SER A 547 91.98 -50.04 -77.83
CA SER A 547 92.03 -51.40 -78.42
C SER A 547 92.55 -51.38 -79.87
N GLU A 548 92.11 -50.44 -80.70
CA GLU A 548 92.64 -50.25 -82.05
C GLU A 548 94.12 -49.88 -82.06
N LEU A 549 94.58 -49.11 -81.06
CA LEU A 549 96.00 -48.78 -80.88
C LEU A 549 96.80 -50.01 -80.45
N GLN A 550 96.26 -50.84 -79.55
CA GLN A 550 96.89 -52.07 -79.09
C GLN A 550 96.97 -53.14 -80.19
N ASP A 551 95.98 -53.20 -81.10
CA ASP A 551 96.04 -54.05 -82.30
C ASP A 551 97.06 -53.52 -83.32
N LYS A 552 97.18 -52.19 -83.48
CA LYS A 552 98.26 -51.57 -84.28
C LYS A 552 99.65 -51.85 -83.67
N GLU A 553 99.79 -51.80 -82.35
CA GLU A 553 101.03 -52.12 -81.64
C GLU A 553 101.42 -53.60 -81.80
N GLN A 554 100.47 -54.53 -81.64
CA GLN A 554 100.70 -55.96 -81.95
C GLN A 554 101.13 -56.16 -83.41
N ARG A 555 100.56 -55.40 -84.35
CA ARG A 555 100.92 -55.45 -85.77
C ARG A 555 102.30 -54.84 -86.04
N ILE A 556 102.70 -53.80 -85.32
CA ILE A 556 104.06 -53.25 -85.32
C ILE A 556 105.04 -54.28 -84.76
N GLN A 557 104.73 -54.96 -83.64
CA GLN A 557 105.57 -56.01 -83.08
C GLN A 557 105.76 -57.18 -84.07
N LEU A 558 104.70 -57.63 -84.74
CA LEU A 558 104.78 -58.63 -85.81
C LEU A 558 105.66 -58.16 -86.98
N MET A 559 105.52 -56.90 -87.42
CA MET A 559 106.40 -56.30 -88.43
C MET A 559 107.85 -56.21 -87.95
N GLN A 560 108.10 -55.95 -86.66
CA GLN A 560 109.42 -55.89 -86.04
C GLN A 560 110.09 -57.28 -86.07
N ASP A 561 109.34 -58.31 -85.67
CA ASP A 561 109.79 -59.71 -85.68
C ASP A 561 110.06 -60.20 -87.12
N GLU A 562 109.22 -59.83 -88.09
CA GLU A 562 109.47 -60.08 -89.52
C GLU A 562 110.69 -59.30 -90.04
N LEU A 563 110.89 -58.06 -89.61
CA LEU A 563 112.01 -57.21 -90.03
C LEU A 563 113.34 -57.73 -89.48
N ASP A 564 113.43 -58.14 -88.22
CA ASP A 564 114.64 -58.74 -87.68
C ASP A 564 114.90 -60.16 -88.24
N LYS A 565 113.85 -60.91 -88.59
CA LYS A 565 113.96 -62.15 -89.40
C LYS A 565 114.51 -61.87 -90.80
N MET A 566 114.07 -60.80 -91.47
CA MET A 566 114.66 -60.31 -92.72
C MET A 566 116.10 -59.80 -92.52
N ARG A 567 116.43 -59.22 -91.37
CA ARG A 567 117.77 -58.70 -91.03
C ARG A 567 118.78 -59.82 -90.78
N LEU A 568 118.34 -60.92 -90.18
CA LEU A 568 119.10 -62.16 -90.08
C LEU A 568 119.37 -62.73 -91.48
N GLY A 569 118.34 -62.77 -92.34
CA GLY A 569 118.48 -63.13 -93.76
C GLY A 569 119.43 -62.21 -94.53
N ARG A 570 119.37 -60.89 -94.30
CA ARG A 570 120.30 -59.91 -94.87
C ARG A 570 121.72 -60.21 -94.42
N SER A 571 121.97 -60.43 -93.13
CA SER A 571 123.29 -60.76 -92.58
C SER A 571 123.86 -62.03 -93.23
N GLN A 572 123.00 -63.02 -93.50
CA GLN A 572 123.35 -64.26 -94.19
C GLN A 572 123.67 -64.04 -95.68
N ALA A 573 122.93 -63.17 -96.37
CA ALA A 573 123.22 -62.77 -97.76
C ALA A 573 124.45 -61.85 -97.87
N GLU A 574 124.68 -60.98 -96.90
CA GLU A 574 125.79 -60.02 -96.84
C GLU A 574 127.14 -60.74 -96.65
N SER A 575 127.15 -61.86 -95.92
CA SER A 575 128.26 -62.83 -95.89
C SER A 575 128.58 -63.42 -97.28
N VAL A 576 127.56 -63.72 -98.09
CA VAL A 576 127.74 -64.16 -99.48
C VAL A 576 128.24 -63.00 -100.36
N VAL A 577 127.73 -61.78 -100.16
CA VAL A 577 128.17 -60.58 -100.88
C VAL A 577 129.62 -60.22 -100.58
N GLN A 578 130.10 -60.31 -99.32
CA GLN A 578 131.52 -60.12 -99.01
C GLN A 578 132.44 -61.11 -99.77
N LYS A 579 131.93 -62.31 -100.06
CA LYS A 579 132.63 -63.33 -100.86
C LYS A 579 132.68 -62.98 -102.35
N ILE A 580 131.71 -62.20 -102.85
CA ILE A 580 131.65 -61.69 -104.22
C ILE A 580 132.49 -60.40 -104.38
N VAL A 581 132.38 -59.46 -103.43
CA VAL A 581 133.11 -58.17 -103.44
C VAL A 581 134.64 -58.38 -103.51
N LYS A 582 135.16 -59.48 -102.97
CA LYS A 582 136.59 -59.82 -103.03
C LYS A 582 137.06 -60.39 -104.40
N LEU A 583 136.16 -60.55 -105.37
CA LEU A 583 136.43 -61.11 -106.70
C LEU A 583 136.09 -60.18 -107.88
N THR A 584 135.47 -59.02 -107.64
CA THR A 584 134.99 -58.14 -108.72
C THR A 584 135.50 -56.71 -108.57
N GLY A 585 136.75 -56.48 -108.99
CA GLY A 585 137.26 -55.13 -109.21
C GLY A 585 136.75 -54.54 -110.54
N ASN A 586 136.33 -53.27 -110.49
CA ASN A 586 136.10 -52.36 -111.63
C ASN A 586 134.89 -52.62 -112.56
N LEU A 587 133.66 -52.20 -112.16
CA LEU A 587 132.66 -51.59 -113.08
C LEU A 587 131.53 -50.79 -112.37
N ILE A 588 130.88 -49.92 -113.16
CA ILE A 588 129.76 -48.94 -112.91
C ILE A 588 128.45 -49.65 -112.46
N GLY A 589 127.44 -49.09 -111.74
CA GLY A 589 127.03 -47.70 -111.33
C GLY A 589 125.69 -47.29 -112.01
N SER A 590 124.80 -46.39 -111.54
CA SER A 590 124.49 -45.72 -110.26
C SER A 590 123.07 -45.05 -110.37
N VAL A 591 122.61 -44.21 -109.41
CA VAL A 591 121.33 -43.40 -109.41
C VAL A 591 120.03 -44.23 -109.17
N GLU A 592 119.24 -44.06 -108.08
CA GLU A 592 118.02 -43.18 -107.80
C GLU A 592 116.83 -43.38 -108.77
N GLY A 593 115.51 -43.30 -108.44
CA GLY A 593 114.68 -43.09 -107.22
C GLY A 593 113.18 -42.81 -107.62
N GLU A 594 112.13 -42.85 -106.74
CA GLU A 594 110.77 -42.19 -106.91
C GLU A 594 109.67 -42.56 -105.84
N GLU A 595 108.51 -41.83 -105.78
CA GLU A 595 107.44 -41.82 -104.74
C GLU A 595 106.07 -41.23 -105.25
N PHE A 596 104.86 -41.55 -104.67
CA PHE A 596 103.49 -40.97 -105.00
C PHE A 596 102.33 -41.47 -104.03
N ASP A 597 101.03 -41.08 -104.12
CA ASP A 597 100.31 -39.90 -103.52
C ASP A 597 98.77 -40.22 -103.19
N ILE A 598 97.89 -39.26 -102.75
CA ILE A 598 96.67 -39.48 -101.86
C ILE A 598 95.30 -38.75 -102.25
N TYR A 599 94.15 -39.09 -101.56
CA TYR A 599 92.86 -38.31 -101.27
C TYR A 599 91.61 -38.35 -102.24
N ASN A 600 90.46 -37.64 -102.01
CA ASN A 600 89.26 -37.77 -101.08
C ASN A 600 88.14 -36.71 -101.45
N LEU A 601 86.84 -36.61 -101.04
CA LEU A 601 85.75 -37.47 -100.47
C LEU A 601 84.29 -36.90 -100.80
N LEU A 602 83.31 -36.76 -99.86
CA LEU A 602 81.85 -36.40 -100.08
C LEU A 602 81.16 -35.72 -98.85
N ASP A 603 79.96 -35.10 -98.95
CA ASP A 603 79.14 -34.48 -97.84
C ASP A 603 77.62 -34.27 -98.19
N ASP A 604 76.69 -34.05 -97.22
CA ASP A 604 75.19 -34.10 -97.43
C ASP A 604 74.19 -33.26 -96.53
N GLU A 605 72.92 -33.24 -96.95
CA GLU A 605 71.61 -32.57 -96.60
C GLU A 605 71.05 -32.29 -95.14
N ILE A 606 70.10 -31.32 -95.00
CA ILE A 606 69.17 -31.06 -93.83
C ILE A 606 67.79 -30.47 -94.25
N LEU A 607 66.63 -30.92 -93.71
CA LEU A 607 65.36 -30.13 -93.60
C LEU A 607 64.23 -30.76 -92.72
N SER A 608 63.45 -29.94 -91.97
CA SER A 608 61.98 -30.03 -91.69
C SER A 608 61.53 -29.54 -90.28
N THR A 609 60.54 -28.64 -90.19
CA THR A 609 59.75 -28.32 -88.97
C THR A 609 58.37 -27.72 -89.34
N GLY A 610 57.33 -27.86 -88.49
CA GLY A 610 56.14 -26.99 -88.57
C GLY A 610 54.74 -27.53 -88.16
N THR A 611 54.46 -27.70 -86.85
CA THR A 611 53.08 -27.84 -86.31
C THR A 611 52.97 -27.34 -84.86
N ALA A 612 52.73 -26.04 -84.64
CA ALA A 612 52.61 -25.48 -83.28
C ALA A 612 51.75 -24.21 -83.09
N LEU A 613 51.46 -23.45 -84.16
CA LEU A 613 51.07 -22.04 -84.01
C LEU A 613 49.58 -21.79 -83.69
N GLU A 614 48.69 -22.67 -84.15
CA GLU A 614 47.25 -22.40 -84.25
C GLU A 614 46.47 -22.56 -82.91
N SER A 615 47.04 -23.32 -81.96
CA SER A 615 46.43 -23.62 -80.65
C SER A 615 46.31 -22.40 -79.72
N ASN A 616 47.24 -21.43 -79.83
CA ASN A 616 47.34 -20.33 -78.87
C ASN A 616 46.33 -19.21 -79.12
N LEU A 617 45.92 -18.98 -80.38
CA LEU A 617 45.09 -17.82 -80.74
C LEU A 617 43.68 -17.89 -80.12
N HIS A 618 43.08 -19.08 -80.05
CA HIS A 618 41.69 -19.22 -79.61
C HIS A 618 41.50 -19.02 -78.10
N LYS A 619 42.53 -19.33 -77.28
CA LYS A 619 42.48 -19.14 -75.82
C LYS A 619 42.59 -17.66 -75.41
N HIS A 620 43.26 -16.84 -76.21
CA HIS A 620 43.48 -15.43 -75.91
C HIS A 620 42.16 -14.64 -75.89
N ASN A 621 41.35 -14.82 -76.94
CA ASN A 621 40.11 -14.07 -77.14
C ASN A 621 39.03 -14.37 -76.07
N GLN A 622 39.02 -15.58 -75.50
CA GLN A 622 38.09 -15.95 -74.42
C GLN A 622 38.39 -15.16 -73.14
N LEU A 623 39.67 -15.12 -72.74
CA LEU A 623 40.10 -14.41 -71.52
C LEU A 623 39.85 -12.90 -71.60
N GLU A 624 39.96 -12.30 -72.78
CA GLU A 624 39.71 -10.87 -72.98
C GLU A 624 38.22 -10.51 -72.78
N ALA A 625 37.30 -11.38 -73.21
CA ALA A 625 35.86 -11.21 -72.96
C ALA A 625 35.50 -11.33 -71.47
N ASP A 626 36.07 -12.31 -70.77
CA ASP A 626 35.84 -12.53 -69.33
C ASP A 626 36.40 -11.37 -68.47
N ILE A 627 37.54 -10.78 -68.87
CA ILE A 627 38.09 -9.57 -68.26
C ILE A 627 37.16 -8.36 -68.46
N GLY A 628 36.56 -8.21 -69.64
CA GLY A 628 35.58 -7.15 -69.93
C GLY A 628 34.36 -7.22 -69.00
N MET A 629 33.75 -8.40 -68.88
CA MET A 629 32.60 -8.67 -68.00
C MET A 629 32.92 -8.36 -66.52
N LEU A 630 34.10 -8.75 -66.04
CA LEU A 630 34.55 -8.44 -64.67
C LEU A 630 34.74 -6.94 -64.44
N LYS A 631 35.22 -6.20 -65.45
CA LYS A 631 35.41 -4.74 -65.35
C LYS A 631 34.08 -3.98 -65.27
N GLU A 632 33.10 -4.30 -66.12
CA GLU A 632 31.76 -3.69 -66.05
C GLU A 632 31.06 -4.00 -64.72
N SER A 633 31.20 -5.23 -64.20
CA SER A 633 30.69 -5.62 -62.89
C SER A 633 31.31 -4.79 -61.74
N LEU A 634 32.63 -4.54 -61.81
CA LEU A 634 33.33 -3.71 -60.82
C LEU A 634 32.92 -2.23 -60.91
N GLU A 635 32.80 -1.67 -62.11
CA GLU A 635 32.35 -0.29 -62.31
C GLU A 635 30.89 -0.09 -61.85
N GLN A 636 29.98 -1.04 -62.14
CA GLN A 636 28.62 -1.01 -61.59
C GLN A 636 28.64 -1.02 -60.05
N LYS A 637 29.44 -1.90 -59.42
CA LYS A 637 29.54 -1.98 -57.95
C LYS A 637 30.07 -0.69 -57.32
N ASP A 638 31.03 -0.03 -57.95
CA ASP A 638 31.53 1.28 -57.51
C ASP A 638 30.44 2.38 -57.65
N THR A 639 29.60 2.34 -58.69
CA THR A 639 28.44 3.26 -58.77
C THR A 639 27.36 2.97 -57.71
N ASP A 640 27.05 1.70 -57.43
CA ASP A 640 26.13 1.30 -56.34
C ASP A 640 26.62 1.85 -54.99
N LEU A 641 27.92 1.70 -54.73
CA LEU A 641 28.57 2.11 -53.47
C LEU A 641 28.58 3.65 -53.33
N LYS A 642 28.85 4.37 -54.42
CA LYS A 642 28.74 5.84 -54.48
C LYS A 642 27.30 6.35 -54.31
N ALA A 643 26.30 5.57 -54.71
CA ALA A 643 24.90 5.88 -54.42
C ALA A 643 24.56 5.63 -52.94
N ALA A 644 25.06 4.54 -52.36
CA ALA A 644 24.88 4.21 -50.94
C ALA A 644 25.49 5.26 -50.00
N TYR A 645 26.71 5.76 -50.27
CA TYR A 645 27.29 6.85 -49.50
C TYR A 645 26.46 8.14 -49.56
N LYS A 646 25.96 8.53 -50.73
CA LYS A 646 25.07 9.71 -50.86
C LYS A 646 23.76 9.53 -50.07
N ALA A 647 23.20 8.32 -50.06
CA ALA A 647 22.02 8.03 -49.24
C ALA A 647 22.33 8.16 -47.73
N LEU A 648 23.49 7.66 -47.30
CA LEU A 648 23.96 7.81 -45.91
C LEU A 648 24.16 9.29 -45.53
N ASP A 649 24.82 10.09 -46.38
CA ASP A 649 25.00 11.54 -46.17
C ASP A 649 23.66 12.27 -46.01
N THR A 650 22.64 11.93 -46.83
CA THR A 650 21.31 12.54 -46.68
C THR A 650 20.64 12.16 -45.36
N LYS A 651 20.82 10.93 -44.86
CA LYS A 651 20.30 10.51 -43.56
C LYS A 651 21.05 11.16 -42.40
N ASP A 652 22.35 11.39 -42.54
CA ASP A 652 23.15 12.09 -41.53
C ASP A 652 22.77 13.58 -41.44
N LEU A 653 22.39 14.20 -42.57
CA LEU A 653 21.78 15.55 -42.61
C LEU A 653 20.36 15.58 -42.00
N GLU A 654 19.52 14.58 -42.25
CA GLU A 654 18.22 14.44 -41.58
C GLU A 654 18.37 14.32 -40.06
N LEU A 655 19.30 13.49 -39.58
CA LEU A 655 19.59 13.32 -38.15
C LEU A 655 20.09 14.63 -37.52
N LYS A 656 20.99 15.37 -38.19
CA LYS A 656 21.43 16.70 -37.75
C LYS A 656 20.27 17.71 -37.71
N ALA A 657 19.27 17.58 -38.58
CA ALA A 657 18.05 18.38 -38.53
C ALA A 657 17.03 17.92 -37.47
N VAL A 658 17.04 16.64 -37.06
CA VAL A 658 16.30 16.16 -35.87
C VAL A 658 16.94 16.67 -34.59
N LEU A 659 18.27 16.53 -34.45
CA LEU A 659 19.01 17.01 -33.27
C LEU A 659 18.86 18.52 -33.04
N ARG A 660 18.89 19.34 -34.10
CA ARG A 660 18.60 20.78 -34.00
C ARG A 660 17.16 21.10 -33.58
N ARG A 661 16.19 20.23 -33.88
CA ARG A 661 14.80 20.40 -33.43
C ARG A 661 14.63 19.98 -31.97
N LEU A 662 15.34 18.94 -31.51
CA LEU A 662 15.41 18.60 -30.09
C LEU A 662 16.08 19.74 -29.31
N ASP A 663 17.27 20.19 -29.72
CA ASP A 663 18.00 21.31 -29.09
C ASP A 663 17.19 22.63 -29.03
N VAL A 664 16.25 22.86 -29.95
CA VAL A 664 15.28 23.97 -29.87
C VAL A 664 14.16 23.69 -28.88
N ARG A 665 13.63 22.46 -28.81
CA ARG A 665 12.57 22.05 -27.87
C ARG A 665 13.07 21.96 -26.43
N ASP A 666 14.30 21.52 -26.22
CA ASP A 666 14.98 21.55 -24.92
C ASP A 666 15.13 23.02 -24.47
N LYS A 667 15.53 23.93 -25.37
CA LYS A 667 15.54 25.40 -25.13
C LYS A 667 14.17 26.08 -25.11
N GLU A 668 13.07 25.36 -25.35
CA GLU A 668 11.70 25.80 -25.04
C GLU A 668 11.31 25.31 -23.64
N LEU A 669 11.70 24.10 -23.26
CA LEU A 669 11.49 23.54 -21.92
C LEU A 669 12.31 24.29 -20.86
N ASP A 670 13.60 24.57 -21.10
CA ASP A 670 14.46 25.38 -20.22
C ASP A 670 13.79 26.73 -19.88
N LYS A 671 13.15 27.37 -20.88
CA LYS A 671 12.46 28.65 -20.71
C LYS A 671 11.13 28.52 -19.98
N LEU A 672 10.41 27.42 -20.15
CA LEU A 672 9.20 27.14 -19.39
C LEU A 672 9.52 26.84 -17.92
N GLU A 673 10.67 26.21 -17.64
CA GLU A 673 11.19 25.98 -16.29
C GLU A 673 11.70 27.28 -15.66
N GLU A 674 12.45 28.10 -16.38
CA GLU A 674 12.93 29.42 -15.92
C GLU A 674 11.78 30.42 -15.68
N LEU A 675 10.70 30.35 -16.46
CA LEU A 675 9.46 31.13 -16.25
C LEU A 675 8.61 30.66 -15.05
N SER A 676 8.94 29.54 -14.40
CA SER A 676 8.14 29.01 -13.28
C SER A 676 8.39 29.71 -11.93
N ILE A 677 9.34 30.67 -11.87
CA ILE A 677 9.92 31.18 -10.61
C ILE A 677 9.63 32.67 -10.32
N ASP A 678 8.46 33.21 -10.71
CA ASP A 678 7.87 34.39 -10.07
C ASP A 678 6.31 34.36 -10.09
N PRO A 679 5.62 34.36 -8.93
CA PRO A 679 4.15 34.42 -8.88
C PRO A 679 3.50 35.71 -9.41
N ASN A 680 4.26 36.77 -9.73
CA ASN A 680 3.73 38.14 -9.78
C ASN A 680 3.59 38.75 -11.19
N ASP A 681 4.24 38.21 -12.23
CA ASP A 681 4.24 38.82 -13.59
C ASP A 681 3.16 38.26 -14.55
N ALA A 682 2.19 37.51 -14.02
CA ALA A 682 1.04 36.99 -14.77
C ALA A 682 0.22 38.06 -15.53
N ARG A 683 0.40 39.35 -15.19
CA ARG A 683 -0.26 40.48 -15.87
C ARG A 683 0.32 40.80 -17.26
N ARG A 684 1.50 40.29 -17.64
CA ARG A 684 2.06 40.47 -18.98
C ARG A 684 1.58 39.44 -20.02
N MET A 685 1.06 38.30 -19.56
CA MET A 685 0.61 37.22 -20.46
C MET A 685 -0.60 37.63 -21.32
N SER A 686 -1.48 38.50 -20.81
CA SER A 686 -2.65 38.99 -21.55
C SER A 686 -2.33 39.88 -22.76
N SER A 687 -1.07 40.31 -22.93
CA SER A 687 -0.65 41.20 -24.03
C SER A 687 0.16 40.51 -25.14
N LEU A 688 0.36 39.19 -25.07
CA LEU A 688 1.09 38.41 -26.10
C LEU A 688 0.23 37.33 -26.77
N ALA A 689 -0.99 37.07 -26.29
CA ALA A 689 -1.90 36.11 -26.91
C ALA A 689 -2.50 36.60 -28.24
N ASP A 690 -2.67 37.92 -28.39
CA ASP A 690 -3.33 38.53 -29.56
C ASP A 690 -2.50 38.46 -30.86
N GLU A 691 -1.17 38.33 -30.76
CA GLU A 691 -0.28 38.45 -31.92
C GLU A 691 0.08 37.09 -32.59
N ALA A 692 -0.41 35.97 -32.03
CA ALA A 692 -0.10 34.61 -32.48
C ALA A 692 -1.28 33.86 -33.17
N THR A 693 -2.46 34.47 -33.30
CA THR A 693 -3.67 33.82 -33.86
C THR A 693 -3.81 34.01 -35.38
N LYS A 694 -2.80 33.54 -36.13
CA LYS A 694 -2.81 33.61 -37.60
C LYS A 694 -2.27 32.36 -38.29
N ASP A 695 -3.01 31.25 -38.18
CA ASP A 695 -3.56 30.55 -39.35
C ASP A 695 -4.48 29.37 -38.96
N ASN A 696 -5.58 29.22 -39.68
CA ASN A 696 -6.36 27.99 -39.94
C ASN A 696 -6.82 27.11 -38.74
N ASN A 697 -7.98 27.44 -38.16
CA ASN A 697 -9.23 26.67 -38.27
C ASN A 697 -10.30 27.21 -37.30
N VAL A 698 -11.40 27.76 -37.83
CA VAL A 698 -12.35 28.58 -37.05
C VAL A 698 -13.52 27.77 -36.47
N GLU A 699 -14.07 26.82 -37.22
CA GLU A 699 -15.44 26.30 -37.01
C GLU A 699 -15.60 25.35 -35.80
N GLU A 700 -14.55 24.62 -35.40
CA GLU A 700 -14.59 23.75 -34.20
C GLU A 700 -14.30 24.53 -32.89
N VAL A 701 -13.72 25.73 -33.01
CA VAL A 701 -13.33 26.55 -31.85
C VAL A 701 -14.52 27.30 -31.27
N GLU A 702 -15.47 27.75 -32.09
CA GLU A 702 -16.61 28.57 -31.62
C GLU A 702 -17.57 27.81 -30.69
N LEU A 703 -17.82 26.51 -30.94
CA LEU A 703 -18.64 25.68 -30.06
C LEU A 703 -17.97 25.47 -28.68
N ARG A 704 -16.66 25.18 -28.64
CA ARG A 704 -15.93 25.08 -27.37
C ARG A 704 -15.77 26.43 -26.67
N ARG A 705 -15.61 27.51 -27.44
CA ARG A 705 -15.55 28.88 -26.92
C ARG A 705 -16.81 29.20 -26.13
N HIS A 706 -18.01 28.90 -26.63
CA HIS A 706 -19.23 29.20 -25.90
C HIS A 706 -19.46 28.33 -24.65
N GLU A 707 -19.04 27.05 -24.64
CA GLU A 707 -19.02 26.28 -23.39
C GLU A 707 -18.03 26.87 -22.36
N ILE A 708 -16.83 27.27 -22.80
CA ILE A 708 -15.81 27.87 -21.93
C ILE A 708 -16.26 29.25 -21.44
N GLU A 709 -16.79 30.12 -22.29
CA GLU A 709 -17.32 31.45 -21.92
C GLU A 709 -18.50 31.35 -20.95
N SER A 710 -19.34 30.30 -21.05
CA SER A 710 -20.40 30.03 -20.07
C SER A 710 -19.82 29.63 -18.71
N VAL A 711 -18.84 28.73 -18.69
CA VAL A 711 -18.17 28.28 -17.44
C VAL A 711 -17.32 29.38 -16.82
N GLU A 712 -16.64 30.22 -17.61
CA GLU A 712 -15.92 31.40 -17.14
C GLU A 712 -16.87 32.49 -16.63
N GLY A 713 -18.04 32.65 -17.25
CA GLY A 713 -19.11 33.53 -16.75
C GLY A 713 -19.62 33.11 -15.37
N GLU A 714 -19.92 31.82 -15.19
CA GLU A 714 -20.30 31.27 -13.89
C GLU A 714 -19.15 31.34 -12.87
N ALA A 715 -17.91 31.06 -13.28
CA ALA A 715 -16.73 31.18 -12.43
C ALA A 715 -16.45 32.64 -12.00
N LEU A 716 -16.70 33.63 -12.87
CA LEU A 716 -16.62 35.05 -12.53
C LEU A 716 -17.78 35.49 -11.61
N ALA A 717 -18.99 34.96 -11.80
CA ALA A 717 -20.10 35.19 -10.88
C ALA A 717 -19.81 34.61 -9.49
N ALA A 718 -19.33 33.36 -9.41
CA ALA A 718 -18.91 32.71 -8.18
C ALA A 718 -17.71 33.43 -7.52
N SER A 719 -16.69 33.81 -8.30
CA SER A 719 -15.51 34.56 -7.83
C SER A 719 -15.88 35.94 -7.28
N THR A 720 -16.78 36.67 -7.94
CA THR A 720 -17.26 37.98 -7.44
C THR A 720 -18.19 37.83 -6.22
N MET A 721 -18.98 36.77 -6.12
CA MET A 721 -19.73 36.46 -4.89
C MET A 721 -18.80 36.07 -3.73
N LEU A 722 -17.81 35.20 -3.95
CA LEU A 722 -16.80 34.85 -2.95
C LEU A 722 -15.98 36.07 -2.52
N LYS A 723 -15.67 36.99 -3.44
CA LYS A 723 -14.97 38.24 -3.14
C LYS A 723 -15.84 39.20 -2.33
N LYS A 724 -17.13 39.35 -2.65
CA LYS A 724 -18.10 40.09 -1.82
C LYS A 724 -18.21 39.48 -0.42
N LEU A 725 -18.30 38.15 -0.29
CA LEU A 725 -18.30 37.45 1.01
C LEU A 725 -17.00 37.68 1.79
N ALA A 726 -15.85 37.66 1.12
CA ALA A 726 -14.56 37.96 1.74
C ALA A 726 -14.48 39.42 2.23
N ASP A 727 -14.96 40.39 1.44
CA ASP A 727 -14.97 41.80 1.83
C ASP A 727 -16.03 42.11 2.90
N ILE A 728 -17.17 41.41 2.93
CA ILE A 728 -18.15 41.43 4.04
C ILE A 728 -17.51 40.86 5.32
N THR A 729 -16.81 39.73 5.23
CA THR A 729 -16.08 39.13 6.37
C THR A 729 -15.01 40.09 6.89
N LYS A 730 -14.33 40.81 5.98
CA LYS A 730 -13.30 41.81 6.28
C LYS A 730 -13.87 43.11 6.86
N ALA A 731 -15.12 43.45 6.56
CA ALA A 731 -15.88 44.51 7.21
C ALA A 731 -16.31 44.10 8.63
N PHE A 732 -16.84 42.87 8.80
CA PHE A 732 -17.23 42.30 10.08
C PHE A 732 -16.04 42.20 11.07
N LEU A 733 -14.87 41.78 10.57
CA LEU A 733 -13.61 41.77 11.32
C LEU A 733 -13.03 43.17 11.61
N ARG A 734 -13.55 44.23 10.95
CA ARG A 734 -13.22 45.64 11.25
C ARG A 734 -14.19 46.28 12.23
N SER A 735 -15.47 45.89 12.26
CA SER A 735 -16.44 46.36 13.25
C SER A 735 -16.24 45.69 14.63
N GLY A 736 -15.78 44.44 14.67
CA GLY A 736 -15.55 43.69 15.92
C GLY A 736 -14.35 44.11 16.79
N ARG A 737 -13.89 45.37 16.72
CA ARG A 737 -12.67 45.82 17.41
C ARG A 737 -12.82 47.18 18.12
N THR A 738 -13.45 47.14 19.29
CA THR A 738 -13.28 48.16 20.35
C THR A 738 -13.06 47.49 21.71
N ASP A 739 -11.81 47.59 22.18
CA ASP A 739 -11.40 47.77 23.58
C ASP A 739 -11.93 46.81 24.67
N SER A 740 -11.20 45.72 24.89
CA SER A 740 -10.83 45.30 26.26
C SER A 740 -9.54 44.45 26.26
N GLY A 741 -8.39 45.11 26.36
CA GLY A 741 -7.08 44.47 26.34
C GLY A 741 -6.58 44.00 27.72
N THR A 742 -6.40 42.69 27.84
CA THR A 742 -5.40 41.96 28.65
C THR A 742 -4.59 42.71 29.73
N ASN A 743 -4.87 42.40 31.00
CA ASN A 743 -3.96 42.35 32.16
C ASN A 743 -4.77 41.79 33.36
N LEU A 744 -4.26 41.06 34.35
CA LEU A 744 -2.88 40.84 34.84
C LEU A 744 -2.76 39.42 35.46
N LEU A 745 -1.56 39.03 35.92
CA LEU A 745 -1.35 37.78 36.67
C LEU A 745 -2.02 37.80 38.06
N ALA A 746 -2.34 36.63 38.60
CA ALA A 746 -2.71 36.46 40.00
C ALA A 746 -1.56 36.78 40.97
N PRO A 747 -1.86 37.24 42.20
CA PRO A 747 -1.47 36.41 43.34
C PRO A 747 -2.50 36.32 44.49
N ARG A 748 -2.86 35.07 44.81
CA ARG A 748 -3.05 34.43 46.14
C ARG A 748 -3.33 35.29 47.41
N ASN A 749 -4.43 34.93 48.08
CA ASN A 749 -4.79 35.11 49.52
C ASN A 749 -5.08 36.53 50.08
N ALA A 750 -6.34 36.82 50.48
CA ALA A 750 -6.79 36.72 51.89
C ALA A 750 -8.24 37.26 52.17
N ASN A 751 -9.09 36.41 52.73
CA ASN A 751 -10.22 36.57 53.67
C ASN A 751 -10.96 37.93 53.94
N ILE A 752 -12.29 37.80 54.19
CA ILE A 752 -13.23 38.60 55.04
C ILE A 752 -14.19 39.64 54.39
N SER A 753 -15.45 39.61 54.87
CA SER A 753 -16.55 40.60 54.83
C SER A 753 -17.35 40.87 53.54
N GLU A 754 -18.53 40.23 53.44
CA GLU A 754 -19.85 40.85 53.64
C GLU A 754 -20.03 42.37 53.36
N GLY A 755 -21.03 42.77 52.55
CA GLY A 755 -21.54 44.15 52.47
C GLY A 755 -22.15 44.61 51.13
N ALA A 756 -23.48 44.69 51.04
CA ALA A 756 -24.26 45.02 49.82
C ALA A 756 -24.08 46.43 49.22
N SER A 757 -24.39 46.60 47.92
CA SER A 757 -25.04 47.84 47.41
C SER A 757 -25.81 47.65 46.07
N LYS A 758 -26.51 48.72 45.63
CA LYS A 758 -27.70 48.72 44.75
C LYS A 758 -27.43 48.75 43.23
N MET A 759 -28.44 48.24 42.50
CA MET A 759 -28.87 48.57 41.12
C MET A 759 -28.13 49.67 40.32
N GLU A 760 -27.82 49.34 39.06
CA GLU A 760 -27.96 50.26 37.91
C GLU A 760 -28.84 49.61 36.82
N PRO A 761 -30.00 50.18 36.44
CA PRO A 761 -30.85 49.62 35.38
C PRO A 761 -30.47 50.10 33.97
N LYS A 762 -29.61 51.12 33.81
CA LYS A 762 -29.40 51.80 32.52
C LYS A 762 -28.67 50.98 31.45
N LYS A 763 -27.71 50.12 31.83
CA LYS A 763 -26.91 49.36 30.85
C LYS A 763 -27.71 48.34 30.03
N LYS A 764 -28.77 47.74 30.60
CA LYS A 764 -29.60 46.75 29.88
C LYS A 764 -30.45 47.36 28.76
N MET A 765 -30.87 48.62 28.91
CA MET A 765 -31.70 49.31 27.91
C MET A 765 -30.94 49.51 26.59
N ASN A 766 -29.66 49.86 26.67
CA ASN A 766 -28.81 50.06 25.49
C ASN A 766 -28.60 48.75 24.74
N VAL A 767 -28.19 47.67 25.42
CA VAL A 767 -27.97 46.35 24.79
C VAL A 767 -29.23 45.84 24.06
N ILE A 768 -30.43 46.10 24.60
CA ILE A 768 -31.69 45.71 23.95
C ILE A 768 -32.00 46.59 22.71
N LEU A 769 -31.68 47.89 22.76
CA LEU A 769 -31.84 48.80 21.61
C LEU A 769 -30.79 48.55 20.51
N GLU A 770 -29.60 48.11 20.90
CA GLU A 770 -28.49 47.74 20.03
C GLU A 770 -28.78 46.41 19.32
N ALA A 771 -29.14 45.37 20.07
CA ALA A 771 -29.62 44.10 19.50
C ALA A 771 -30.87 44.28 18.63
N LYS A 772 -31.81 45.18 18.99
CA LYS A 772 -32.96 45.49 18.12
C LYS A 772 -32.55 46.18 16.82
N ARG A 773 -31.49 47.00 16.84
CA ARG A 773 -30.93 47.63 15.63
C ARG A 773 -30.21 46.60 14.76
N GLU A 774 -29.44 45.70 15.36
CA GLU A 774 -28.77 44.60 14.65
C GLU A 774 -29.78 43.64 14.02
N ILE A 775 -30.87 43.28 14.73
CA ILE A 775 -31.95 42.45 14.17
C ILE A 775 -32.60 43.13 12.97
N VAL A 776 -32.91 44.43 13.04
CA VAL A 776 -33.46 45.18 11.88
C VAL A 776 -32.45 45.25 10.73
N GLY A 777 -31.16 45.41 11.02
CA GLY A 777 -30.08 45.36 10.03
C GLY A 777 -29.96 43.98 9.36
N LEU A 778 -30.07 42.89 10.13
CA LEU A 778 -30.06 41.51 9.62
C LEU A 778 -31.29 41.21 8.75
N PHE A 779 -32.48 41.69 9.13
CA PHE A 779 -33.67 41.56 8.28
C PHE A 779 -33.50 42.32 6.95
N SER A 780 -33.03 43.56 7.00
CA SER A 780 -32.79 44.37 5.78
C SER A 780 -31.73 43.72 4.88
N LEU A 781 -30.66 43.16 5.46
CA LEU A 781 -29.62 42.41 4.74
C LEU A 781 -30.16 41.11 4.14
N THR A 782 -31.16 40.50 4.78
CA THR A 782 -31.83 39.29 4.27
C THR A 782 -32.75 39.62 3.09
N GLU A 783 -33.51 40.72 3.16
CA GLU A 783 -34.26 41.26 2.01
C GLU A 783 -33.33 41.59 0.83
N GLU A 784 -32.21 42.28 1.08
CA GLU A 784 -31.22 42.62 0.04
C GLU A 784 -30.57 41.37 -0.57
N LEU A 785 -30.30 40.34 0.24
CA LEU A 785 -29.83 39.04 -0.26
C LEU A 785 -30.88 38.31 -1.12
N VAL A 786 -32.14 38.24 -0.68
CA VAL A 786 -33.24 37.61 -1.44
C VAL A 786 -33.46 38.32 -2.78
N ALA A 787 -33.50 39.66 -2.78
CA ALA A 787 -33.59 40.45 -3.99
C ALA A 787 -32.39 40.23 -4.92
N SER A 788 -31.18 40.11 -4.38
CA SER A 788 -29.96 39.82 -5.17
C SER A 788 -29.89 38.40 -5.73
N ALA A 789 -30.62 37.45 -5.13
CA ALA A 789 -30.69 36.06 -5.56
C ALA A 789 -31.72 35.81 -6.68
N GLY A 790 -32.50 36.82 -7.07
CA GLY A 790 -33.52 36.71 -8.11
C GLY A 790 -34.74 35.87 -7.72
N ILE A 791 -34.90 35.54 -6.44
CA ILE A 791 -36.06 34.80 -5.92
C ILE A 791 -37.20 35.81 -5.71
N ASN A 792 -37.85 36.18 -6.82
CA ASN A 792 -39.17 36.79 -6.75
C ASN A 792 -40.18 35.72 -6.28
N ASP A 793 -41.07 36.08 -5.36
CA ASP A 793 -42.20 35.23 -5.01
C ASP A 793 -43.10 35.01 -6.23
N ALA A 794 -43.08 33.80 -6.77
CA ALA A 794 -43.99 33.35 -7.80
C ALA A 794 -45.34 32.99 -7.17
N GLU A 795 -46.17 34.00 -6.88
CA GLU A 795 -47.62 33.80 -6.78
C GLU A 795 -48.16 33.29 -8.11
N GLU A 796 -48.62 32.04 -8.15
CA GLU A 796 -49.68 31.54 -9.06
C GLU A 796 -50.41 30.35 -8.36
N PRO A 797 -51.65 30.01 -8.75
CA PRO A 797 -52.80 30.11 -7.84
C PRO A 797 -53.24 28.85 -7.07
#